data_AF-A0A671EZT5-F1
#
_entry.id   AF-A0A671EZT5-F1
#
_cell.length_a   1.000
_cell.length_b   1.000
_cell.length_c   1.000
_cell.angle_alpha   90.00
_cell.angle_beta   90.00
_cell.angle_gamma   90.00
#
_symmetry.space_group_name_H-M   'P 1'
#
loop_
_entity.id
_entity.type
_entity.pdbx_description
1 polymer ?
#
loop_
_entity_poly.entity_id
_entity_poly.type
_entity_poly.pdbx_seq_one_letter_code
_entity_poly.pdbx_strand_id
1 'polypeptide(L)'
;VWMSQWYELQQLDSKFLEQVHQLYDDSFPMEIRQYLAQWLEKQDWEHAANDVSFATIRFHDLLSQLDDQYSRFSLENNFLLQHNIRKSKRNLQDNFQEDPILMSMIICNCLKEERKILENAQRFNQAQSGNIQNTVMLDKQKELDNKVRNVKDKVMCIEHEIKTLEDLQDEYDFKCKTSQNREHETNGVAKNDQKQEQMLLQKMYLMLDNKRKEVVHKIIELLNITELTQKALINDELVEWKRRQQSACIGGPPNACLDQLQNWFTIVAESLQQVRQQLKKLEELEQKLTYDHDPITKNKQALWDRTFSLFQQLIQSSFVVERQPCMPTHPQRPLVLKTGVQFTVKLRLLVKLQELNYNLKVKVLFDKDVNERNTVKGFRKFNILGTHTKVMNMEESTNGSLAAEFRHLQLKEQKNAGNRTNEGPLVVTEELHSLSFETQLCQPGLVIDLETMSLPIVVISNVSQLPSGWASILWYNMLVTEPRNLSFFLNPPCARWAQLSEVLSWQFSSVTKRGLSVDQLSMLGEKLLGPNAGPDGLIPWTRFCKENINDKNFSFWLWIESILELIKKHLLSLWNDGCIMGFISKERERALLKDQQPGTFLLRFSESCREGAITFTWVERSQNGGEPDFHAVEPYTKKELSAVTFPDIIRNYKVMAAENIPENPLKYLYPNIDKDHAFGKYYSRPKEAPEPMELDGPKGTGYIKTELISVSEV
;
A
#
# COMPACT_ATOMS: atom_id res chain seq x y z
N VAL A 1 0.43 32.66 22.32
CA VAL A 1 0.97 31.30 22.50
C VAL A 1 1.92 31.08 21.33
N TRP A 2 3.24 31.00 21.58
CA TRP A 2 4.18 30.68 20.52
C TRP A 2 3.92 29.25 20.07
N MET A 3 3.60 29.03 18.79
CA MET A 3 3.51 27.69 18.23
C MET A 3 4.93 27.10 18.20
N SER A 4 5.12 25.88 18.68
CA SER A 4 6.42 25.20 18.64
C SER A 4 6.77 24.84 17.20
N GLN A 5 8.06 24.82 16.87
CA GLN A 5 8.60 24.36 15.58
C GLN A 5 8.05 22.95 15.25
N TRP A 6 7.90 22.10 16.26
CA TRP A 6 7.32 20.77 16.11
C TRP A 6 5.88 20.78 15.56
N TYR A 7 5.07 21.75 15.99
CA TYR A 7 3.69 21.86 15.53
C TYR A 7 3.64 22.30 14.07
N GLU A 8 4.50 23.23 13.68
CA GLU A 8 4.61 23.68 12.28
C GLU A 8 5.01 22.55 11.34
N LEU A 9 5.94 21.69 11.76
CA LEU A 9 6.31 20.48 11.01
C LEU A 9 5.13 19.54 10.80
N GLN A 10 4.31 19.33 11.84
CA GLN A 10 3.13 18.46 11.78
C GLN A 10 2.05 18.95 10.80
N GLN A 11 2.07 20.22 10.40
CA GLN A 11 1.15 20.77 9.40
C GLN A 11 1.65 20.63 7.95
N LEU A 12 2.85 20.08 7.74
CA LEU A 12 3.41 19.91 6.40
C LEU A 12 2.80 18.70 5.68
N ASP A 13 2.89 18.71 4.35
CA ASP A 13 2.54 17.56 3.52
C ASP A 13 3.36 16.31 3.91
N SER A 14 2.77 15.13 3.66
CA SER A 14 3.36 13.82 3.99
C SER A 14 4.79 13.62 3.51
N LYS A 15 5.16 14.21 2.36
CA LYS A 15 6.53 14.16 1.81
C LYS A 15 7.59 14.81 2.70
N PHE A 16 7.23 15.85 3.44
CA PHE A 16 8.14 16.53 4.37
C PHE A 16 8.13 15.83 5.74
N LEU A 17 6.97 15.32 6.15
CA LEU A 17 6.87 14.48 7.36
C LEU A 17 7.75 13.22 7.26
N GLU A 18 7.85 12.60 6.08
CA GLU A 18 8.77 11.48 5.85
C GLU A 18 10.24 11.88 6.05
N GLN A 19 10.63 13.09 5.64
CA GLN A 19 11.99 13.59 5.92
C GLN A 19 12.22 13.80 7.41
N VAL A 20 11.21 14.31 8.13
CA VAL A 20 11.27 14.44 9.60
C VAL A 20 11.44 13.05 10.24
N HIS A 21 10.69 12.04 9.80
CA HIS A 21 10.83 10.68 10.32
C HIS A 21 12.23 10.10 10.13
N GLN A 22 12.93 10.45 9.05
CA GLN A 22 14.30 9.99 8.79
C GLN A 22 15.37 10.65 9.69
N LEU A 23 15.03 11.75 10.39
CA LEU A 23 15.95 12.42 11.32
C LEU A 23 16.01 11.76 12.70
N TYR A 24 14.98 11.01 13.09
CA TYR A 24 14.87 10.45 14.43
C TYR A 24 15.08 8.94 14.42
N ASP A 25 16.01 8.48 15.23
CA ASP A 25 16.31 7.06 15.46
C ASP A 25 16.51 6.79 16.97
N ASP A 26 16.98 5.60 17.32
CA ASP A 26 17.19 5.21 18.72
C ASP A 26 18.25 6.06 19.44
N SER A 27 19.09 6.83 18.72
CA SER A 27 20.07 7.74 19.32
C SER A 27 19.39 8.97 19.94
N PHE A 28 18.36 9.51 19.31
CA PHE A 28 17.54 10.58 19.88
C PHE A 28 16.05 10.31 19.58
N PRO A 29 15.31 9.69 20.51
CA PRO A 29 13.95 9.23 20.27
C PRO A 29 12.97 10.38 19.96
N MET A 30 12.15 10.21 18.92
CA MET A 30 11.14 11.19 18.49
C MET A 30 10.12 11.51 19.60
N GLU A 31 9.87 10.57 20.51
CA GLU A 31 8.98 10.79 21.66
C GLU A 31 9.50 11.90 22.57
N ILE A 32 10.83 11.95 22.79
CA ILE A 32 11.46 13.01 23.58
C ILE A 32 11.33 14.35 22.84
N ARG A 33 11.64 14.34 21.54
CA ARG A 33 11.48 15.52 20.67
C ARG A 33 10.07 16.11 20.75
N GLN A 34 9.04 15.26 20.72
CA GLN A 34 7.64 15.66 20.73
C GLN A 34 7.18 16.16 22.10
N TYR A 35 7.35 15.37 23.16
CA TYR A 35 6.78 15.70 24.48
C TYR A 35 7.52 16.83 25.19
N LEU A 36 8.78 17.05 24.83
CA LEU A 36 9.61 18.14 25.35
C LEU A 36 9.88 19.21 24.31
N ALA A 37 9.11 19.28 23.22
CA ALA A 37 9.34 20.18 22.10
C ALA A 37 9.62 21.62 22.51
N GLN A 38 8.72 22.21 23.31
CA GLN A 38 8.85 23.59 23.77
C GLN A 38 10.06 23.82 24.67
N TRP A 39 10.50 22.81 25.41
CA TRP A 39 11.67 22.92 26.27
C TRP A 39 12.95 22.83 25.43
N LEU A 40 13.02 21.83 24.54
CA LEU A 40 14.15 21.60 23.64
C LEU A 40 14.39 22.82 22.73
N GLU A 41 13.34 23.37 22.14
CA GLU A 41 13.44 24.53 21.22
C GLU A 41 13.92 25.81 21.91
N LYS A 42 13.86 25.89 23.25
CA LYS A 42 14.32 27.06 24.02
C LYS A 42 15.79 27.00 24.44
N GLN A 43 16.41 25.83 24.42
CA GLN A 43 17.79 25.69 24.91
C GLN A 43 18.81 26.09 23.84
N ASP A 44 19.94 26.62 24.28
CA ASP A 44 21.07 26.93 23.42
C ASP A 44 21.96 25.70 23.19
N TRP A 45 21.50 24.81 22.31
CA TRP A 45 22.24 23.58 21.97
C TRP A 45 23.53 23.84 21.19
N GLU A 46 23.66 24.99 20.53
CA GLU A 46 24.88 25.37 19.82
C GLU A 46 25.99 25.73 20.81
N HIS A 47 25.66 26.44 21.89
CA HIS A 47 26.59 26.63 22.99
C HIS A 47 26.93 25.31 23.70
N ALA A 48 25.91 24.48 24.00
CA ALA A 48 26.12 23.19 24.67
C ALA A 48 26.98 22.21 23.86
N ALA A 49 26.90 22.23 22.52
CA ALA A 49 27.74 21.40 21.66
C ALA A 49 29.24 21.75 21.73
N ASN A 50 29.61 22.89 22.32
CA ASN A 50 31.00 23.37 22.40
C ASN A 50 31.53 23.52 23.85
N ASP A 51 30.68 23.32 24.86
CA ASP A 51 31.03 23.47 26.28
C ASP A 51 30.55 22.26 27.09
N VAL A 52 31.51 21.46 27.58
CA VAL A 52 31.24 20.23 28.37
C VAL A 52 30.37 20.55 29.60
N SER A 53 30.67 21.65 30.29
CA SER A 53 30.00 21.97 31.56
C SER A 53 28.54 22.34 31.31
N PHE A 54 28.28 23.12 30.26
CA PHE A 54 26.94 23.50 29.85
C PHE A 54 26.15 22.31 29.28
N ALA A 55 26.81 21.44 28.51
CA ALA A 55 26.24 20.19 28.02
C ALA A 55 25.78 19.26 29.15
N THR A 56 26.61 19.06 30.17
CA THR A 56 26.29 18.21 31.33
C THR A 56 25.11 18.78 32.13
N ILE A 57 25.05 20.10 32.32
CA ILE A 57 23.89 20.75 32.96
C ILE A 57 22.61 20.48 32.16
N ARG A 58 22.65 20.72 30.85
CA ARG A 58 21.48 20.52 29.98
C ARG A 58 21.05 19.07 29.88
N PHE A 59 21.97 18.13 29.95
CA PHE A 59 21.68 16.70 30.01
C PHE A 59 20.88 16.35 31.27
N HIS A 60 21.31 16.79 32.45
CA HIS A 60 20.57 16.54 33.68
C HIS A 60 19.23 17.28 33.73
N ASP A 61 19.15 18.50 33.19
CA ASP A 61 17.88 19.22 33.03
C ASP A 61 16.90 18.42 32.16
N LEU A 62 17.37 17.85 31.04
CA LEU A 62 16.56 17.02 30.15
C LEU A 62 16.04 15.77 30.87
N LEU A 63 16.87 15.10 31.67
CA LEU A 63 16.44 13.95 32.47
C LEU A 63 15.38 14.34 33.50
N SER A 64 15.50 15.51 34.13
CA SER A 64 14.47 16.03 35.04
C SER A 64 13.17 16.34 34.31
N GLN A 65 13.24 16.91 33.10
CA GLN A 65 12.05 17.14 32.28
C GLN A 65 11.35 15.81 31.92
N LEU A 66 12.09 14.73 31.69
CA LEU A 66 11.51 13.41 31.46
C LEU A 66 10.82 12.84 32.71
N ASP A 67 11.33 13.10 33.92
CA ASP A 67 10.67 12.71 35.17
C ASP A 67 9.36 13.46 35.39
N ASP A 68 9.33 14.76 35.06
CA ASP A 68 8.10 15.56 35.09
C ASP A 68 7.07 15.00 34.09
N GLN A 69 7.48 14.65 32.87
CA GLN A 69 6.59 14.04 31.88
C GLN A 69 6.10 12.65 32.30
N TYR A 70 6.97 11.83 32.88
CA TYR A 70 6.57 10.53 33.44
C TYR A 70 5.48 10.69 34.50
N SER A 71 5.62 11.70 35.37
CA SER A 71 4.62 12.02 36.39
C SER A 71 3.30 12.47 35.78
N ARG A 72 3.32 13.27 34.71
CA ARG A 72 2.10 13.66 33.96
C ARG A 72 1.39 12.45 33.36
N PHE A 73 2.11 11.54 32.71
CA PHE A 73 1.52 10.30 32.18
C PHE A 73 1.04 9.34 33.29
N SER A 74 1.61 9.43 34.49
CA SER A 74 1.13 8.71 35.67
C SER A 74 -0.24 9.21 36.11
N LEU A 75 -0.47 10.53 36.11
CA LEU A 75 -1.78 11.12 36.42
C LEU A 75 -2.85 10.73 35.39
N GLU A 76 -2.47 10.60 34.12
CA GLU A 76 -3.35 10.18 33.02
C GLU A 76 -3.57 8.66 32.97
N ASN A 77 -2.91 7.87 33.82
CA ASN A 77 -2.86 6.41 33.76
C ASN A 77 -2.47 5.86 32.37
N ASN A 78 -1.67 6.62 31.61
CA ASN A 78 -1.23 6.22 30.27
C ASN A 78 -0.03 5.27 30.37
N PHE A 79 -0.32 3.98 30.58
CA PHE A 79 0.70 2.94 30.77
C PHE A 79 1.71 2.86 29.63
N LEU A 80 1.26 3.02 28.38
CA LEU A 80 2.12 2.95 27.20
C LEU A 80 3.15 4.08 27.20
N LEU A 81 2.70 5.33 27.41
CA LEU A 81 3.59 6.48 27.39
C LEU A 81 4.53 6.51 28.61
N GLN A 82 4.07 6.04 29.77
CA GLN A 82 4.94 5.84 30.95
C GLN A 82 6.07 4.85 30.65
N HIS A 83 5.74 3.71 30.02
CA HIS A 83 6.73 2.71 29.64
C HIS A 83 7.74 3.28 28.63
N ASN A 84 7.25 3.95 27.58
CA ASN A 84 8.08 4.51 26.53
C ASN A 84 9.04 5.58 27.07
N ILE A 85 8.55 6.59 27.82
CA ILE A 85 9.40 7.62 28.41
C ILE A 85 10.44 7.02 29.35
N ARG A 86 10.08 6.01 30.15
CA ARG A 86 11.03 5.34 31.04
C ARG A 86 12.15 4.66 30.25
N LYS A 87 11.83 4.04 29.11
CA LYS A 87 12.83 3.43 28.21
C LYS A 87 13.69 4.51 27.54
N SER A 88 13.08 5.56 26.99
CA SER A 88 13.81 6.65 26.32
C SER A 88 14.75 7.38 27.27
N LYS A 89 14.34 7.58 28.54
CA LYS A 89 15.22 8.12 29.59
C LYS A 89 16.43 7.23 29.83
N ARG A 90 16.22 5.92 30.00
CA ARG A 90 17.32 4.96 30.22
C ARG A 90 18.28 4.95 29.03
N ASN A 91 17.77 4.90 27.80
CA ASN A 91 18.59 4.94 26.59
C ASN A 91 19.43 6.22 26.50
N LEU A 92 18.85 7.38 26.82
CA LEU A 92 19.62 8.64 26.87
C LEU A 92 20.72 8.58 27.93
N GLN A 93 20.44 8.00 29.10
CA GLN A 93 21.43 7.84 30.17
C GLN A 93 22.59 6.96 29.73
N ASP A 94 22.30 5.77 29.23
CA ASP A 94 23.34 4.80 28.85
C ASP A 94 24.21 5.31 27.69
N ASN A 95 23.65 6.10 26.78
CA ASN A 95 24.36 6.56 25.57
C ASN A 95 25.12 7.88 25.74
N PHE A 96 24.67 8.79 26.62
CA PHE A 96 25.18 10.17 26.65
C PHE A 96 25.62 10.66 28.02
N GLN A 97 25.47 9.86 29.08
CA GLN A 97 25.94 10.27 30.41
C GLN A 97 27.46 10.51 30.45
N GLU A 98 28.23 9.71 29.70
CA GLU A 98 29.69 9.86 29.58
C GLU A 98 30.10 10.84 28.47
N ASP A 99 29.21 11.17 27.54
CA ASP A 99 29.44 12.16 26.47
C ASP A 99 28.22 13.07 26.20
N PRO A 100 27.94 14.05 27.08
CA PRO A 100 26.82 14.99 26.92
C PRO A 100 26.99 15.96 25.73
N ILE A 101 28.22 16.14 25.25
CA ILE A 101 28.52 16.98 24.09
C ILE A 101 27.93 16.35 22.83
N LEU A 102 28.14 15.05 22.64
CA LEU A 102 27.57 14.33 21.50
C LEU A 102 26.05 14.45 21.45
N MET A 103 25.36 14.33 22.60
CA MET A 103 23.91 14.56 22.67
C MET A 103 23.53 15.97 22.22
N SER A 104 24.25 16.98 22.72
CA SER A 104 24.00 18.38 22.39
C SER A 104 24.19 18.65 20.89
N MET A 105 25.21 18.05 20.27
CA MET A 105 25.42 18.09 18.83
C MET A 105 24.26 17.44 18.06
N ILE A 106 23.80 16.26 18.49
CA ILE A 106 22.67 15.56 17.87
C ILE A 106 21.41 16.44 17.91
N ILE A 107 21.03 16.95 19.09
CA ILE A 107 19.83 17.78 19.25
C ILE A 107 19.95 19.06 18.41
N CYS A 108 21.12 19.72 18.42
CA CYS A 108 21.37 20.91 17.61
C CYS A 108 21.18 20.63 16.12
N ASN A 109 21.77 19.53 15.63
CA ASN A 109 21.68 19.14 14.23
C ASN A 109 20.25 18.77 13.82
N CYS A 110 19.53 17.98 14.63
CA CYS A 110 18.13 17.65 14.38
C CYS A 110 17.28 18.92 14.24
N LEU A 111 17.37 19.86 15.19
CA LEU A 111 16.60 21.12 15.13
C LEU A 111 17.00 22.01 13.94
N LYS A 112 18.29 22.00 13.54
CA LYS A 112 18.77 22.70 12.34
C LYS A 112 18.21 22.09 11.05
N GLU A 113 18.21 20.75 10.94
CA GLU A 113 17.63 20.06 9.78
C GLU A 113 16.11 20.23 9.70
N GLU A 114 15.40 20.20 10.83
CA GLU A 114 13.98 20.53 10.89
C GLU A 114 13.67 21.92 10.30
N ARG A 115 14.50 22.93 10.60
CA ARG A 115 14.34 24.29 10.02
C ARG A 115 14.53 24.28 8.51
N LYS A 116 15.52 23.54 8.00
CA LYS A 116 15.74 23.39 6.55
C LYS A 116 14.53 22.73 5.87
N ILE A 117 13.91 21.74 6.52
CA ILE A 117 12.68 21.10 6.00
C ILE A 117 11.55 22.12 5.91
N LEU A 118 11.32 22.94 6.94
CA LEU A 118 10.31 24.00 6.93
C LEU A 118 10.56 25.03 5.83
N GLU A 119 11.79 25.51 5.69
CA GLU A 119 12.16 26.47 4.63
C GLU A 119 11.94 25.88 3.23
N ASN A 120 12.31 24.61 3.02
CA ASN A 120 12.09 23.91 1.76
C ASN A 120 10.59 23.72 1.47
N ALA A 121 9.77 23.46 2.50
CA ALA A 121 8.33 23.34 2.36
C ALA A 121 7.65 24.65 1.97
N GLN A 122 8.06 25.76 2.57
CA GLN A 122 7.56 27.09 2.20
C GLN A 122 7.90 27.44 0.74
N ARG A 123 9.14 27.16 0.31
CA ARG A 123 9.55 27.36 -1.10
C ARG A 123 8.75 26.49 -2.07
N PHE A 124 8.47 25.26 -1.68
CA PHE A 124 7.69 24.34 -2.50
C PHE A 124 6.23 24.79 -2.64
N ASN A 125 5.60 25.24 -1.56
CA ASN A 125 4.22 25.72 -1.57
C ASN A 125 4.06 26.98 -2.43
N GLN A 126 5.04 27.88 -2.42
CA GLN A 126 5.07 29.06 -3.29
C GLN A 126 5.22 28.69 -4.79
N ALA A 127 5.85 27.55 -5.10
CA ALA A 127 6.01 27.05 -6.46
C ALA A 127 4.81 26.20 -6.96
N GLN A 128 3.93 25.76 -6.07
CA GLN A 128 2.88 24.75 -6.33
C GLN A 128 1.43 25.26 -6.22
N SER A 129 1.14 26.54 -6.49
CA SER A 129 -0.24 27.10 -6.52
C SER A 129 -1.22 26.47 -7.55
N GLY A 130 -1.05 25.21 -7.97
CA GLY A 130 -1.90 24.50 -8.91
C GLY A 130 -2.03 22.98 -8.72
N ASN A 131 -1.77 22.40 -7.54
CA ASN A 131 -1.89 20.95 -7.36
C ASN A 131 -3.33 20.53 -7.01
N ILE A 132 -4.19 20.43 -8.03
CA ILE A 132 -5.65 20.23 -7.96
C ILE A 132 -6.05 18.78 -7.62
N GLN A 133 -5.17 17.79 -7.82
CA GLN A 133 -5.55 16.37 -7.81
C GLN A 133 -5.92 15.80 -6.42
N ASN A 134 -5.22 16.20 -5.34
CA ASN A 134 -5.52 15.70 -3.99
C ASN A 134 -6.84 16.27 -3.43
N THR A 135 -7.17 17.51 -3.77
CA THR A 135 -8.44 18.16 -3.37
C THR A 135 -9.64 17.46 -4.02
N VAL A 136 -9.54 17.10 -5.31
CA VAL A 136 -10.62 16.45 -6.06
C VAL A 136 -10.99 15.07 -5.49
N MET A 137 -10.00 14.28 -5.05
CA MET A 137 -10.28 12.97 -4.44
C MET A 137 -10.97 13.12 -3.07
N LEU A 138 -10.56 14.10 -2.26
CA LEU A 138 -11.17 14.37 -0.95
C LEU A 138 -12.62 14.87 -1.10
N ASP A 139 -12.91 15.67 -2.12
CA ASP A 139 -14.25 16.20 -2.38
C ASP A 139 -15.22 15.11 -2.85
N LYS A 140 -14.77 14.20 -3.74
CA LYS A 140 -15.55 13.02 -4.15
C LYS A 140 -15.95 12.15 -2.95
N GLN A 141 -15.02 11.88 -2.04
CA GLN A 141 -15.28 11.06 -0.85
C GLN A 141 -16.32 11.71 0.07
N LYS A 142 -16.18 13.03 0.33
CA LYS A 142 -17.16 13.79 1.12
C LYS A 142 -18.55 13.82 0.49
N GLU A 143 -18.61 13.97 -0.83
CA GLU A 143 -19.88 13.93 -1.56
C GLU A 143 -20.57 12.56 -1.39
N LEU A 144 -19.81 11.47 -1.50
CA LEU A 144 -20.35 10.13 -1.31
C LEU A 144 -20.77 9.86 0.13
N ASP A 145 -20.00 10.31 1.13
CA ASP A 145 -20.39 10.27 2.54
C ASP A 145 -21.75 10.94 2.78
N ASN A 146 -21.97 12.11 2.16
CA ASN A 146 -23.24 12.83 2.27
C ASN A 146 -24.39 12.08 1.59
N LYS A 147 -24.15 11.49 0.41
CA LYS A 147 -25.16 10.67 -0.29
C LYS A 147 -25.55 9.42 0.51
N VAL A 148 -24.57 8.70 1.05
CA VAL A 148 -24.78 7.52 1.89
C VAL A 148 -25.53 7.88 3.17
N ARG A 149 -25.18 9.00 3.81
CA ARG A 149 -25.92 9.51 4.99
C ARG A 149 -27.37 9.85 4.64
N ASN A 150 -27.61 10.52 3.52
CA ASN A 150 -28.95 10.86 3.05
C ASN A 150 -29.81 9.61 2.80
N VAL A 151 -29.24 8.53 2.24
CA VAL A 151 -29.95 7.23 2.10
C VAL A 151 -30.40 6.73 3.47
N LYS A 152 -29.48 6.67 4.45
CA LYS A 152 -29.79 6.23 5.81
C LYS A 152 -30.89 7.07 6.47
N ASP A 153 -30.77 8.39 6.40
CA ASP A 153 -31.72 9.32 7.04
C ASP A 153 -33.13 9.18 6.44
N LYS A 154 -33.23 9.01 5.11
CA LYS A 154 -34.52 8.79 4.44
C LYS A 154 -35.16 7.45 4.80
N VAL A 155 -34.37 6.39 4.98
CA VAL A 155 -34.90 5.08 5.41
C VAL A 155 -35.52 5.18 6.80
N MET A 156 -34.84 5.85 7.74
CA MET A 156 -35.35 6.09 9.09
C MET A 156 -36.62 6.94 9.08
N CYS A 157 -36.69 7.95 8.20
CA CYS A 157 -37.89 8.76 8.02
C CYS A 157 -39.09 7.92 7.55
N ILE A 158 -38.90 7.04 6.56
CA ILE A 158 -39.96 6.14 6.07
C ILE A 158 -40.40 5.15 7.16
N GLU A 159 -39.47 4.60 7.94
CA GLU A 159 -39.80 3.72 9.06
C GLU A 159 -40.74 4.40 10.07
N HIS A 160 -40.44 5.65 10.42
CA HIS A 160 -41.28 6.43 11.32
C HIS A 160 -42.68 6.69 10.74
N GLU A 161 -42.78 6.93 9.44
CA GLU A 161 -44.06 7.14 8.76
C GLU A 161 -44.88 5.86 8.64
N ILE A 162 -44.24 4.72 8.42
CA ILE A 162 -44.90 3.41 8.43
C ILE A 162 -45.49 3.11 9.81
N LYS A 163 -44.74 3.42 10.88
CA LYS A 163 -45.27 3.28 12.25
C LYS A 163 -46.50 4.17 12.47
N THR A 164 -46.43 5.42 12.02
CA THR A 164 -47.57 6.35 12.10
C THR A 164 -48.77 5.86 11.27
N LEU A 165 -48.52 5.27 10.10
CA LEU A 165 -49.55 4.67 9.24
C LEU A 165 -50.20 3.44 9.90
N GLU A 166 -49.40 2.59 10.54
CA GLU A 166 -49.89 1.45 11.31
C GLU A 166 -50.80 1.90 12.46
N ASP A 167 -50.35 2.85 13.28
CA ASP A 167 -51.13 3.38 14.40
C ASP A 167 -52.47 3.97 13.92
N LEU A 168 -52.46 4.75 12.83
CA LEU A 168 -53.67 5.33 12.23
C LEU A 168 -54.63 4.24 11.71
N GLN A 169 -54.09 3.16 11.15
CA GLN A 169 -54.89 2.06 10.61
C GLN A 169 -55.51 1.22 11.73
N ASP A 170 -54.77 0.99 12.81
CA ASP A 170 -55.30 0.27 13.98
C ASP A 170 -56.37 1.12 14.69
N GLU A 171 -56.21 2.45 14.79
CA GLU A 171 -57.26 3.35 15.29
C GLU A 171 -58.52 3.33 14.39
N TYR A 172 -58.32 3.32 13.07
CA TYR A 172 -59.41 3.21 12.11
C TYR A 172 -60.18 1.89 12.26
N ASP A 173 -59.47 0.77 12.32
CA ASP A 173 -60.06 -0.56 12.52
C ASP A 173 -60.84 -0.64 13.84
N PHE A 174 -60.26 -0.11 14.92
CA PHE A 174 -60.94 -0.04 16.22
C PHE A 174 -62.25 0.76 16.16
N LYS A 175 -62.23 1.93 15.50
CA LYS A 175 -63.44 2.74 15.32
C LYS A 175 -64.48 2.05 14.44
N CYS A 176 -64.08 1.46 13.31
CA CYS A 176 -64.98 0.69 12.46
C CYS A 176 -65.69 -0.43 13.22
N LYS A 177 -64.94 -1.24 13.98
CA LYS A 177 -65.49 -2.32 14.81
C LYS A 177 -66.43 -1.78 15.89
N THR A 178 -66.08 -0.66 16.52
CA THR A 178 -66.92 -0.02 17.55
C THR A 178 -68.24 0.48 16.96
N SER A 179 -68.21 1.12 15.80
CA SER A 179 -69.41 1.60 15.11
C SER A 179 -70.31 0.44 14.65
N GLN A 180 -69.73 -0.63 14.08
CA GLN A 180 -70.49 -1.83 13.68
C GLN A 180 -71.17 -2.52 14.88
N ASN A 181 -70.48 -2.63 16.02
CA ASN A 181 -71.07 -3.22 17.22
C ASN A 181 -72.25 -2.40 17.77
N ARG A 182 -72.22 -1.07 17.63
CA ARG A 182 -73.33 -0.18 18.03
C ARG A 182 -74.53 -0.24 17.10
N GLU A 183 -74.34 -0.50 15.81
CA GLU A 183 -75.46 -0.71 14.86
C GLU A 183 -76.27 -1.98 15.17
N HIS A 184 -75.68 -2.94 15.88
CA HIS A 184 -76.34 -4.17 16.35
C HIS A 184 -77.07 -4.02 17.69
N GLU A 185 -76.89 -2.92 18.44
CA GLU A 185 -77.63 -2.64 19.68
C GLU A 185 -78.98 -1.95 19.36
N THR A 186 -80.09 -2.58 19.75
CA THR A 186 -81.48 -2.17 19.45
C THR A 186 -81.97 -0.84 20.04
N ASN A 187 -81.08 0.01 20.57
CA ASN A 187 -81.45 1.35 21.06
C ASN A 187 -81.12 2.41 20.00
N GLY A 188 -82.17 3.03 19.46
CA GLY A 188 -82.08 3.98 18.36
C GLY A 188 -81.15 5.16 18.63
N VAL A 189 -79.94 5.09 18.05
CA VAL A 189 -79.05 6.24 17.88
C VAL A 189 -79.71 7.20 16.88
N ALA A 190 -79.67 8.51 17.12
CA ALA A 190 -80.28 9.50 16.24
C ALA A 190 -79.62 9.42 14.83
N LYS A 191 -80.43 9.46 13.76
CA LYS A 191 -79.94 9.41 12.36
C LYS A 191 -78.85 10.44 12.02
N ASN A 192 -78.79 11.55 12.78
CA ASN A 192 -77.75 12.56 12.63
C ASN A 192 -76.38 12.08 13.17
N ASP A 193 -76.36 11.34 14.28
CA ASP A 193 -75.13 10.85 14.89
C ASP A 193 -74.50 9.74 14.03
N GLN A 194 -75.32 8.86 13.43
CA GLN A 194 -74.87 7.85 12.46
C GLN A 194 -74.23 8.49 11.22
N LYS A 195 -74.84 9.54 10.65
CA LYS A 195 -74.25 10.27 9.50
C LYS A 195 -72.92 10.93 9.86
N GLN A 196 -72.81 11.47 11.07
CA GLN A 196 -71.59 12.14 11.52
C GLN A 196 -70.45 11.14 11.75
N GLU A 197 -70.77 9.95 12.27
CA GLU A 197 -69.83 8.84 12.43
C GLU A 197 -69.36 8.26 11.08
N GLN A 198 -70.28 8.13 10.12
CA GLN A 198 -69.96 7.69 8.75
C GLN A 198 -69.03 8.67 8.03
N MET A 199 -69.27 9.99 8.20
CA MET A 199 -68.36 11.03 7.68
C MET A 199 -66.98 10.98 8.33
N LEU A 200 -66.89 10.68 9.63
CA LEU A 200 -65.62 10.53 10.33
C LEU A 200 -64.82 9.34 9.79
N LEU A 201 -65.46 8.18 9.60
CA LEU A 201 -64.82 6.98 9.03
C LEU A 201 -64.35 7.23 7.60
N GLN A 202 -65.15 7.93 6.78
CA GLN A 202 -64.75 8.29 5.42
C GLN A 202 -63.54 9.25 5.40
N LYS A 203 -63.48 10.20 6.36
CA LYS A 203 -62.31 11.07 6.54
C LYS A 203 -61.06 10.28 6.92
N MET A 204 -61.19 9.33 7.86
CA MET A 204 -60.06 8.48 8.27
C MET A 204 -59.58 7.58 7.13
N TYR A 205 -60.49 7.02 6.34
CA TYR A 205 -60.14 6.27 5.13
C TYR A 205 -59.33 7.12 4.14
N LEU A 206 -59.77 8.36 3.87
CA LEU A 206 -59.03 9.27 2.98
C LEU A 206 -57.65 9.63 3.55
N MET A 207 -57.54 9.78 4.88
CA MET A 207 -56.25 9.99 5.54
C MET A 207 -55.32 8.79 5.36
N LEU A 208 -55.84 7.56 5.50
CA LEU A 208 -55.07 6.33 5.27
C LEU A 208 -54.61 6.22 3.82
N ASP A 209 -55.47 6.44 2.83
CA ASP A 209 -55.10 6.42 1.42
C ASP A 209 -54.01 7.45 1.08
N ASN A 210 -54.17 8.69 1.56
CA ASN A 210 -53.15 9.72 1.38
C ASN A 210 -51.82 9.33 2.04
N LYS A 211 -51.86 8.75 3.25
CA LYS A 211 -50.64 8.31 3.95
C LYS A 211 -49.97 7.13 3.27
N ARG A 212 -50.73 6.16 2.77
CA ARG A 212 -50.17 5.06 1.97
C ARG A 212 -49.51 5.56 0.68
N LYS A 213 -50.14 6.51 -0.02
CA LYS A 213 -49.55 7.17 -1.21
C LYS A 213 -48.25 7.89 -0.88
N GLU A 214 -48.23 8.63 0.23
CA GLU A 214 -47.05 9.36 0.71
C GLU A 214 -45.87 8.41 1.00
N VAL A 215 -46.12 7.34 1.77
CA VAL A 215 -45.11 6.33 2.10
C VAL A 215 -44.58 5.64 0.84
N VAL A 216 -45.46 5.19 -0.06
CA VAL A 216 -45.06 4.56 -1.32
C VAL A 216 -44.21 5.51 -2.17
N HIS A 217 -44.58 6.78 -2.25
CA HIS A 217 -43.82 7.79 -2.98
C HIS A 217 -42.40 7.97 -2.41
N LYS A 218 -42.27 8.05 -1.08
CA LYS A 218 -40.97 8.18 -0.41
C LYS A 218 -40.10 6.94 -0.58
N ILE A 219 -40.67 5.74 -0.55
CA ILE A 219 -39.92 4.50 -0.86
C ILE A 219 -39.39 4.54 -2.30
N ILE A 220 -40.20 4.95 -3.28
CA ILE A 220 -39.76 5.08 -4.68
C ILE A 220 -38.60 6.09 -4.79
N GLU A 221 -38.74 7.25 -4.16
CA GLU A 221 -37.71 8.29 -4.15
C GLU A 221 -36.41 7.80 -3.50
N LEU A 222 -36.51 7.10 -2.36
CA LEU A 222 -35.39 6.48 -1.68
C LEU A 222 -34.68 5.47 -2.58
N LEU A 223 -35.41 4.58 -3.26
CA LEU A 223 -34.82 3.60 -4.17
C LEU A 223 -34.08 4.28 -5.34
N ASN A 224 -34.61 5.40 -5.86
CA ASN A 224 -33.92 6.19 -6.88
C ASN A 224 -32.58 6.75 -6.38
N ILE A 225 -32.58 7.35 -5.18
CA ILE A 225 -31.37 7.94 -4.58
C ILE A 225 -30.35 6.83 -4.24
N THR A 226 -30.84 5.70 -3.72
CA THR A 226 -30.02 4.53 -3.37
C THR A 226 -29.35 3.95 -4.61
N GLU A 227 -30.09 3.79 -5.71
CA GLU A 227 -29.53 3.30 -6.98
C GLU A 227 -28.43 4.24 -7.53
N LEU A 228 -28.65 5.56 -7.49
CA LEU A 228 -27.65 6.54 -7.93
C LEU A 228 -26.39 6.50 -7.06
N THR A 229 -26.57 6.39 -5.75
CA THR A 229 -25.48 6.31 -4.77
C THR A 229 -24.70 5.00 -4.94
N GLN A 230 -25.41 3.89 -5.13
CA GLN A 230 -24.83 2.58 -5.38
C GLN A 230 -24.03 2.53 -6.69
N LYS A 231 -24.48 3.20 -7.76
CA LYS A 231 -23.73 3.30 -9.02
C LYS A 231 -22.37 3.99 -8.81
N ALA A 232 -22.32 5.11 -8.10
CA ALA A 232 -21.07 5.78 -7.78
C ALA A 232 -20.15 4.88 -6.92
N LEU A 233 -20.72 4.23 -5.90
CA LEU A 233 -19.97 3.35 -5.01
C LEU A 233 -19.34 2.14 -5.74
N ILE A 234 -20.08 1.50 -6.65
CA ILE A 234 -19.64 0.28 -7.35
C ILE A 234 -18.76 0.60 -8.57
N ASN A 235 -19.14 1.61 -9.37
CA ASN A 235 -18.49 1.87 -10.66
C ASN A 235 -17.30 2.83 -10.55
N ASP A 236 -17.27 3.68 -9.52
CA ASP A 236 -16.19 4.65 -9.35
C ASP A 236 -15.28 4.20 -8.19
N GLU A 237 -15.75 4.28 -6.94
CA GLU A 237 -14.90 4.06 -5.76
C GLU A 237 -14.31 2.65 -5.68
N LEU A 238 -15.14 1.62 -5.92
CA LEU A 238 -14.66 0.24 -5.90
C LEU A 238 -13.69 -0.05 -7.06
N VAL A 239 -13.92 0.51 -8.24
CA VAL A 239 -13.05 0.33 -9.42
C VAL A 239 -11.71 1.05 -9.20
N GLU A 240 -11.75 2.29 -8.71
CA GLU A 240 -10.55 3.04 -8.33
C GLU A 240 -9.75 2.31 -7.25
N TRP A 241 -10.43 1.75 -6.24
CA TRP A 241 -9.76 0.93 -5.22
C TRP A 241 -9.12 -0.33 -5.79
N LYS A 242 -9.81 -1.07 -6.69
CA LYS A 242 -9.23 -2.24 -7.37
C LYS A 242 -7.99 -1.86 -8.17
N ARG A 243 -8.01 -0.71 -8.86
CA ARG A 243 -6.86 -0.19 -9.60
C ARG A 243 -5.71 0.21 -8.68
N ARG A 244 -5.99 0.83 -7.53
CA ARG A 244 -5.00 1.14 -6.50
C ARG A 244 -4.41 -0.12 -5.86
N GLN A 245 -5.23 -1.15 -5.64
CA GLN A 245 -4.73 -2.45 -5.18
C GLN A 245 -3.78 -3.07 -6.22
N GLN A 246 -4.12 -2.97 -7.50
CA GLN A 246 -3.31 -3.48 -8.60
C GLN A 246 -1.94 -2.79 -8.68
N SER A 247 -1.89 -1.46 -8.60
CA SER A 247 -0.63 -0.70 -8.56
C SER A 247 0.17 -0.97 -7.28
N ALA A 248 -0.49 -1.04 -6.12
CA ALA A 248 0.17 -1.39 -4.86
C ALA A 248 0.78 -2.80 -4.88
N CYS A 249 0.13 -3.77 -5.56
CA CYS A 249 0.70 -5.11 -5.73
C CYS A 249 2.03 -5.09 -6.48
N ILE A 250 2.25 -4.16 -7.40
CA ILE A 250 3.51 -4.01 -8.15
C ILE A 250 4.48 -2.99 -7.54
N GLY A 251 4.25 -2.57 -6.30
CA GLY A 251 5.15 -1.68 -5.54
C GLY A 251 4.76 -0.20 -5.56
N GLY A 252 3.60 0.14 -6.12
CA GLY A 252 3.03 1.49 -6.07
C GLY A 252 2.67 1.95 -4.66
N PRO A 253 2.10 3.17 -4.53
CA PRO A 253 1.79 3.76 -3.23
C PRO A 253 0.87 2.85 -2.41
N PRO A 254 0.98 2.86 -1.06
CA PRO A 254 0.16 2.05 -0.19
C PRO A 254 -1.33 2.19 -0.51
N ASN A 255 -2.03 1.07 -0.65
CA ASN A 255 -3.45 1.07 -0.94
C ASN A 255 -4.24 1.61 0.28
N ALA A 256 -5.26 2.43 0.03
CA ALA A 256 -6.17 2.88 1.07
C ALA A 256 -6.89 1.67 1.69
N CYS A 257 -7.06 1.70 3.02
CA CYS A 257 -7.76 0.65 3.74
C CYS A 257 -9.20 0.51 3.21
N LEU A 258 -9.71 -0.73 3.19
CA LEU A 258 -11.08 -1.04 2.80
C LEU A 258 -12.14 -0.50 3.77
N ASP A 259 -11.77 0.08 4.90
CA ASP A 259 -12.71 0.45 5.96
C ASP A 259 -13.72 1.52 5.53
N GLN A 260 -13.31 2.50 4.73
CA GLN A 260 -14.23 3.52 4.20
C GLN A 260 -15.25 2.91 3.24
N LEU A 261 -14.79 2.07 2.30
CA LEU A 261 -15.67 1.32 1.41
C LEU A 261 -16.59 0.39 2.21
N GLN A 262 -16.06 -0.37 3.16
CA GLN A 262 -16.84 -1.25 4.01
C GLN A 262 -17.96 -0.49 4.73
N ASN A 263 -17.67 0.70 5.25
CA ASN A 263 -18.67 1.54 5.89
C ASN A 263 -19.79 1.94 4.91
N TRP A 264 -19.45 2.45 3.72
CA TRP A 264 -20.46 2.82 2.72
C TRP A 264 -21.30 1.63 2.25
N PHE A 265 -20.66 0.51 1.89
CA PHE A 265 -21.34 -0.71 1.48
C PHE A 265 -22.26 -1.23 2.58
N THR A 266 -21.81 -1.20 3.84
CA THR A 266 -22.60 -1.69 4.99
C THR A 266 -23.82 -0.80 5.23
N ILE A 267 -23.67 0.54 5.25
CA ILE A 267 -24.80 1.46 5.48
C ILE A 267 -25.86 1.32 4.38
N VAL A 268 -25.45 1.24 3.11
CA VAL A 268 -26.40 1.07 2.00
C VAL A 268 -27.07 -0.31 2.06
N ALA A 269 -26.34 -1.36 2.44
CA ALA A 269 -26.89 -2.70 2.60
C ALA A 269 -27.91 -2.79 3.75
N GLU A 270 -27.60 -2.20 4.91
CA GLU A 270 -28.52 -2.07 6.04
C GLU A 270 -29.79 -1.30 5.63
N SER A 271 -29.62 -0.20 4.90
CA SER A 271 -30.72 0.60 4.38
C SER A 271 -31.66 -0.22 3.49
N LEU A 272 -31.11 -1.01 2.55
CA LEU A 272 -31.89 -1.88 1.67
C LEU A 272 -32.58 -3.02 2.43
N GLN A 273 -31.93 -3.59 3.44
CA GLN A 273 -32.55 -4.60 4.32
C GLN A 273 -33.70 -4.01 5.14
N GLN A 274 -33.55 -2.78 5.62
CA GLN A 274 -34.61 -2.08 6.33
C GLN A 274 -35.79 -1.75 5.39
N VAL A 275 -35.54 -1.33 4.15
CA VAL A 275 -36.61 -1.20 3.14
C VAL A 275 -37.32 -2.53 2.89
N ARG A 276 -36.59 -3.65 2.82
CA ARG A 276 -37.19 -5.00 2.72
C ARG A 276 -38.12 -5.30 3.91
N GLN A 277 -37.77 -4.90 5.13
CA GLN A 277 -38.63 -5.04 6.31
C GLN A 277 -39.86 -4.12 6.24
N GLN A 278 -39.68 -2.88 5.79
CA GLN A 278 -40.75 -1.91 5.58
C GLN A 278 -41.78 -2.41 4.56
N LEU A 279 -41.33 -3.02 3.45
CA LEU A 279 -42.22 -3.62 2.46
C LEU A 279 -43.03 -4.78 3.03
N LYS A 280 -42.41 -5.67 3.82
CA LYS A 280 -43.16 -6.72 4.56
C LYS A 280 -44.22 -6.10 5.47
N LYS A 281 -43.89 -4.99 6.15
CA LYS A 281 -44.84 -4.32 7.03
C LYS A 281 -46.04 -3.74 6.28
N LEU A 282 -45.79 -3.15 5.11
CA LEU A 282 -46.86 -2.68 4.23
C LEU A 282 -47.77 -3.81 3.76
N GLU A 283 -47.23 -5.01 3.50
CA GLU A 283 -48.06 -6.19 3.20
C GLU A 283 -48.93 -6.64 4.36
N GLU A 284 -48.42 -6.60 5.59
CA GLU A 284 -49.23 -6.87 6.78
C GLU A 284 -50.40 -5.87 6.90
N LEU A 285 -50.15 -4.59 6.61
CA LEU A 285 -51.18 -3.55 6.60
C LEU A 285 -52.19 -3.73 5.46
N GLU A 286 -51.74 -4.17 4.29
CA GLU A 286 -52.60 -4.57 3.16
C GLU A 286 -53.52 -5.74 3.54
N GLN A 287 -52.98 -6.76 4.22
CA GLN A 287 -53.77 -7.91 4.69
C GLN A 287 -54.87 -7.50 5.69
N LYS A 288 -54.58 -6.53 6.56
CA LYS A 288 -55.57 -5.98 7.50
C LYS A 288 -56.65 -5.14 6.80
N LEU A 289 -56.27 -4.35 5.80
CA LEU A 289 -57.17 -3.45 5.06
C LEU A 289 -56.66 -3.22 3.63
N THR A 290 -57.50 -3.52 2.65
CA THR A 290 -57.25 -3.19 1.23
C THR A 290 -58.53 -2.65 0.59
N TYR A 291 -58.40 -2.05 -0.59
CA TYR A 291 -59.49 -1.41 -1.33
C TYR A 291 -59.14 -1.23 -2.81
N ASP A 292 -60.15 -0.89 -3.61
CA ASP A 292 -59.96 -0.59 -5.03
C ASP A 292 -58.95 0.55 -5.21
N HIS A 293 -57.91 0.25 -6.00
CA HIS A 293 -56.81 1.14 -6.28
C HIS A 293 -55.84 1.44 -5.13
N ASP A 294 -55.76 0.59 -4.11
CA ASP A 294 -54.78 0.65 -3.03
C ASP A 294 -53.34 0.80 -3.57
N PRO A 295 -52.61 1.89 -3.20
CA PRO A 295 -51.24 2.11 -3.65
C PRO A 295 -50.27 1.01 -3.20
N ILE A 296 -50.52 0.33 -2.07
CA ILE A 296 -49.66 -0.77 -1.60
C ILE A 296 -49.76 -1.93 -2.60
N THR A 297 -50.97 -2.40 -2.87
CA THR A 297 -51.23 -3.50 -3.82
C THR A 297 -50.67 -3.21 -5.21
N LYS A 298 -50.81 -1.97 -5.69
CA LYS A 298 -50.30 -1.57 -7.03
C LYS A 298 -48.78 -1.62 -7.15
N ASN A 299 -48.06 -1.24 -6.08
CA ASN A 299 -46.61 -1.03 -6.15
C ASN A 299 -45.79 -2.15 -5.50
N LYS A 300 -46.44 -3.04 -4.71
CA LYS A 300 -45.82 -4.13 -3.96
C LYS A 300 -44.75 -4.87 -4.74
N GLN A 301 -45.11 -5.49 -5.87
CA GLN A 301 -44.18 -6.33 -6.63
C GLN A 301 -42.99 -5.53 -7.16
N ALA A 302 -43.24 -4.36 -7.77
CA ALA A 302 -42.19 -3.53 -8.36
C ALA A 302 -41.19 -3.02 -7.31
N LEU A 303 -41.66 -2.64 -6.12
CA LEU A 303 -40.79 -2.20 -5.03
C LEU A 303 -39.95 -3.36 -4.48
N TRP A 304 -40.54 -4.53 -4.32
CA TRP A 304 -39.85 -5.74 -3.88
C TRP A 304 -38.73 -6.15 -4.83
N ASP A 305 -39.05 -6.28 -6.12
CA ASP A 305 -38.09 -6.69 -7.15
C ASP A 305 -36.94 -5.69 -7.26
N ARG A 306 -37.26 -4.39 -7.22
CA ARG A 306 -36.24 -3.34 -7.29
C ARG A 306 -35.33 -3.32 -6.06
N THR A 307 -35.89 -3.47 -4.86
CA THR A 307 -35.11 -3.55 -3.61
C THR A 307 -34.19 -4.76 -3.63
N PHE A 308 -34.72 -5.92 -4.06
CA PHE A 308 -33.94 -7.13 -4.17
C PHE A 308 -32.81 -7.01 -5.20
N SER A 309 -33.09 -6.48 -6.39
CA SER A 309 -32.09 -6.28 -7.44
C SER A 309 -30.95 -5.38 -6.98
N LEU A 310 -31.25 -4.28 -6.28
CA LEU A 310 -30.23 -3.37 -5.75
C LEU A 310 -29.37 -4.07 -4.69
N PHE A 311 -30.01 -4.77 -3.74
CA PHE A 311 -29.31 -5.52 -2.70
C PHE A 311 -28.42 -6.62 -3.28
N GLN A 312 -28.93 -7.38 -4.26
CA GLN A 312 -28.18 -8.44 -4.94
C GLN A 312 -26.92 -7.89 -5.62
N GLN A 313 -27.05 -6.82 -6.40
CA GLN A 313 -25.91 -6.20 -7.08
C GLN A 313 -24.89 -5.64 -6.08
N LEU A 314 -25.36 -5.03 -4.98
CA LEU A 314 -24.50 -4.47 -3.94
C LEU A 314 -23.69 -5.57 -3.25
N ILE A 315 -24.34 -6.65 -2.82
CA ILE A 315 -23.67 -7.73 -2.08
C ILE A 315 -22.71 -8.52 -2.98
N GLN A 316 -23.07 -8.74 -4.25
CA GLN A 316 -22.17 -9.35 -5.23
C GLN A 316 -20.92 -8.50 -5.46
N SER A 317 -21.09 -7.18 -5.64
CA SER A 317 -19.97 -6.24 -5.81
C SER A 317 -19.10 -6.12 -4.55
N SER A 318 -19.66 -6.38 -3.38
CA SER A 318 -18.95 -6.30 -2.10
C SER A 318 -17.98 -7.47 -1.86
N PHE A 319 -18.08 -8.56 -2.63
CA PHE A 319 -17.22 -9.72 -2.46
C PHE A 319 -15.92 -9.55 -3.24
N VAL A 320 -14.83 -9.26 -2.52
CA VAL A 320 -13.55 -8.86 -3.12
C VAL A 320 -12.36 -9.64 -2.54
N VAL A 321 -11.30 -9.71 -3.32
CA VAL A 321 -9.99 -10.19 -2.86
C VAL A 321 -9.29 -9.04 -2.15
N GLU A 322 -9.18 -9.09 -0.82
CA GLU A 322 -8.50 -8.07 -0.01
C GLU A 322 -6.97 -8.20 -0.13
N ARG A 323 -6.45 -9.43 -0.06
CA ARG A 323 -5.02 -9.72 -0.25
C ARG A 323 -4.86 -10.72 -1.38
N GLN A 324 -4.20 -10.26 -2.45
CA GLN A 324 -3.91 -11.06 -3.63
C GLN A 324 -3.01 -12.26 -3.30
N PRO A 325 -3.03 -13.34 -4.13
CA PRO A 325 -2.22 -14.53 -3.93
C PRO A 325 -0.73 -14.21 -3.76
N CYS A 326 -0.16 -14.62 -2.62
CA CYS A 326 1.22 -14.34 -2.30
C CYS A 326 1.87 -15.47 -1.50
N MET A 327 3.13 -15.79 -1.81
CA MET A 327 3.92 -16.75 -1.04
C MET A 327 4.55 -16.05 0.16
N PRO A 328 4.33 -16.51 1.41
CA PRO A 328 4.99 -15.93 2.59
C PRO A 328 6.52 -15.92 2.53
N THR A 329 7.13 -16.83 1.77
CA THR A 329 8.58 -16.87 1.56
C THR A 329 9.09 -15.78 0.60
N HIS A 330 8.21 -15.18 -0.20
CA HIS A 330 8.53 -14.14 -1.18
C HIS A 330 7.48 -13.00 -1.17
N PRO A 331 7.34 -12.26 -0.04
CA PRO A 331 6.28 -11.26 0.12
C PRO A 331 6.39 -10.08 -0.86
N GLN A 332 7.59 -9.84 -1.41
CA GLN A 332 7.85 -8.77 -2.38
C GLN A 332 7.37 -9.09 -3.80
N ARG A 333 6.93 -10.33 -4.07
CA ARG A 333 6.55 -10.80 -5.42
C ARG A 333 5.16 -11.45 -5.38
N PRO A 334 4.09 -10.69 -5.10
CA PRO A 334 2.73 -11.22 -5.19
C PRO A 334 2.41 -11.69 -6.61
N LEU A 335 1.37 -12.51 -6.76
CA LEU A 335 0.88 -13.05 -8.04
C LEU A 335 1.83 -14.01 -8.77
N VAL A 336 3.07 -14.19 -8.33
CA VAL A 336 3.96 -15.25 -8.82
C VAL A 336 3.94 -16.41 -7.83
N LEU A 337 3.46 -17.58 -8.25
CA LEU A 337 3.31 -18.75 -7.38
C LEU A 337 4.21 -19.90 -7.82
N LYS A 338 4.99 -20.45 -6.90
CA LYS A 338 5.83 -21.62 -7.16
C LYS A 338 5.09 -22.92 -6.84
N THR A 339 5.11 -23.87 -7.76
CA THR A 339 4.54 -25.21 -7.52
C THR A 339 5.14 -25.88 -6.29
N GLY A 340 4.30 -26.49 -5.46
CA GLY A 340 4.71 -27.14 -4.19
C GLY A 340 5.03 -26.20 -3.02
N VAL A 341 4.99 -24.88 -3.21
CA VAL A 341 5.16 -23.89 -2.13
C VAL A 341 3.79 -23.42 -1.64
N GLN A 342 3.65 -23.19 -0.33
CA GLN A 342 2.43 -22.65 0.25
C GLN A 342 2.25 -21.17 -0.08
N PHE A 343 1.03 -20.77 -0.38
CA PHE A 343 0.66 -19.37 -0.60
C PHE A 343 -0.64 -19.04 0.15
N THR A 344 -0.87 -17.74 0.33
CA THR A 344 -2.03 -17.23 1.04
C THR A 344 -2.86 -16.31 0.16
N VAL A 345 -4.16 -16.27 0.44
CA VAL A 345 -5.13 -15.33 -0.15
C VAL A 345 -6.10 -14.91 0.94
N LYS A 346 -6.51 -13.64 0.94
CA LYS A 346 -7.55 -13.15 1.86
C LYS A 346 -8.69 -12.53 1.07
N LEU A 347 -9.90 -12.99 1.36
CA LEU A 347 -11.15 -12.45 0.82
C LEU A 347 -11.85 -11.63 1.89
N ARG A 348 -12.60 -10.62 1.47
CA ARG A 348 -13.42 -9.79 2.35
C ARG A 348 -14.76 -9.51 1.69
N LEU A 349 -15.81 -9.51 2.50
CA LEU A 349 -17.12 -8.97 2.13
C LEU A 349 -17.21 -7.55 2.67
N LEU A 350 -17.36 -6.56 1.79
CA LEU A 350 -17.47 -5.14 2.20
C LEU A 350 -18.81 -4.84 2.88
N VAL A 351 -19.81 -5.71 2.75
CA VAL A 351 -21.03 -5.66 3.54
C VAL A 351 -20.81 -6.42 4.84
N LYS A 352 -20.81 -5.70 5.96
CA LYS A 352 -20.61 -6.26 7.30
C LYS A 352 -21.93 -6.31 8.06
N LEU A 353 -22.69 -7.40 7.89
CA LEU A 353 -23.90 -7.67 8.67
C LEU A 353 -23.64 -8.83 9.63
N GLN A 354 -24.10 -8.70 10.88
CA GLN A 354 -23.89 -9.72 11.91
C GLN A 354 -24.60 -11.04 11.57
N GLU A 355 -25.73 -10.94 10.86
CA GLU A 355 -26.50 -12.07 10.32
C GLU A 355 -25.74 -12.90 9.28
N LEU A 356 -24.63 -12.41 8.73
CA LEU A 356 -23.83 -13.12 7.74
C LEU A 356 -22.66 -13.90 8.36
N ASN A 357 -22.39 -13.70 9.65
CA ASN A 357 -21.27 -14.32 10.33
C ASN A 357 -21.42 -15.85 10.31
N TYR A 358 -20.37 -16.56 9.87
CA TYR A 358 -20.34 -18.02 9.69
C TYR A 358 -21.31 -18.62 8.66
N ASN A 359 -22.09 -17.80 7.95
CA ASN A 359 -23.09 -18.29 6.99
C ASN A 359 -22.56 -18.41 5.55
N LEU A 360 -21.38 -17.84 5.27
CA LEU A 360 -20.77 -17.84 3.95
C LEU A 360 -19.59 -18.81 3.90
N LYS A 361 -19.78 -19.96 3.24
CA LYS A 361 -18.72 -20.95 3.02
C LYS A 361 -18.11 -20.75 1.63
N VAL A 362 -16.93 -20.14 1.61
CA VAL A 362 -16.19 -19.86 0.39
C VAL A 362 -15.43 -21.09 -0.09
N LYS A 363 -15.45 -21.33 -1.39
CA LYS A 363 -14.71 -22.37 -2.11
C LYS A 363 -13.71 -21.73 -3.06
N VAL A 364 -12.49 -22.28 -3.15
CA VAL A 364 -11.45 -21.83 -4.08
C VAL A 364 -11.36 -22.79 -5.26
N LEU A 365 -11.32 -22.24 -6.46
CA LEU A 365 -11.21 -22.97 -7.72
C LEU A 365 -10.06 -22.39 -8.56
N PHE A 366 -9.38 -23.25 -9.31
CA PHE A 366 -8.25 -22.86 -10.17
C PHE A 366 -8.65 -23.00 -11.64
N ASP A 367 -8.48 -21.91 -12.41
CA ASP A 367 -8.85 -21.81 -13.82
C ASP A 367 -10.29 -22.29 -14.11
N LYS A 368 -11.25 -21.83 -13.29
CA LYS A 368 -12.68 -22.02 -13.57
C LYS A 368 -13.09 -21.12 -14.74
N ASP A 369 -13.83 -21.68 -15.70
CA ASP A 369 -14.34 -20.97 -16.89
C ASP A 369 -13.27 -20.27 -17.74
N VAL A 370 -12.05 -20.82 -17.73
CA VAL A 370 -10.92 -20.33 -18.55
C VAL A 370 -10.99 -20.96 -19.93
N ASN A 371 -11.26 -20.15 -20.95
CA ASN A 371 -11.36 -20.59 -22.35
C ASN A 371 -10.02 -21.14 -22.85
N GLU A 372 -8.91 -20.55 -22.40
CA GLU A 372 -7.53 -20.89 -22.74
C GLU A 372 -7.17 -22.35 -22.43
N ARG A 373 -7.87 -23.00 -21.47
CA ARG A 373 -7.73 -24.44 -21.19
C ARG A 373 -8.03 -25.32 -22.39
N ASN A 374 -8.85 -24.82 -23.33
CA ASN A 374 -9.29 -25.54 -24.52
C ASN A 374 -8.77 -24.89 -25.80
N THR A 375 -8.58 -23.56 -25.82
CA THR A 375 -8.17 -22.82 -27.03
C THR A 375 -6.65 -22.69 -27.18
N VAL A 376 -5.87 -22.61 -26.09
CA VAL A 376 -4.42 -22.46 -26.16
C VAL A 376 -3.76 -23.84 -26.10
N LYS A 377 -3.13 -24.25 -27.22
CA LYS A 377 -2.40 -25.51 -27.29
C LYS A 377 -1.26 -25.51 -26.28
N GLY A 378 -1.23 -26.54 -25.42
CA GLY A 378 -0.17 -26.71 -24.42
C GLY A 378 -0.40 -25.98 -23.09
N PHE A 379 -1.55 -25.32 -22.88
CA PHE A 379 -1.88 -24.64 -21.62
C PHE A 379 -1.79 -25.59 -20.41
N ARG A 380 -0.94 -25.25 -19.43
CA ARG A 380 -0.73 -26.12 -18.27
C ARG A 380 -1.94 -26.09 -17.33
N LYS A 381 -2.17 -27.20 -16.65
CA LYS A 381 -3.27 -27.36 -15.69
C LYS A 381 -2.70 -27.63 -14.31
N PHE A 382 -3.26 -26.95 -13.31
CA PHE A 382 -2.84 -27.10 -11.92
C PHE A 382 -4.04 -27.41 -11.04
N ASN A 383 -3.78 -28.22 -10.01
CA ASN A 383 -4.73 -28.54 -8.96
C ASN A 383 -4.33 -27.83 -7.68
N ILE A 384 -5.33 -27.31 -6.97
CA ILE A 384 -5.15 -26.77 -5.62
C ILE A 384 -5.09 -27.94 -4.63
N LEU A 385 -4.07 -27.93 -3.79
CA LEU A 385 -3.93 -28.79 -2.62
C LEU A 385 -4.12 -27.95 -1.35
N GLY A 386 -4.57 -28.61 -0.28
CA GLY A 386 -4.84 -28.00 1.02
C GLY A 386 -6.31 -27.68 1.24
N THR A 387 -6.58 -26.63 2.01
CA THR A 387 -7.95 -26.27 2.44
C THR A 387 -8.68 -25.50 1.35
N HIS A 388 -9.45 -26.19 0.52
CA HIS A 388 -10.19 -25.63 -0.62
C HIS A 388 -11.49 -24.90 -0.21
N THR A 389 -11.95 -25.04 1.04
CA THR A 389 -13.10 -24.27 1.56
C THR A 389 -12.80 -23.58 2.88
N LYS A 390 -13.24 -22.34 3.04
CA LYS A 390 -13.12 -21.57 4.29
C LYS A 390 -14.41 -20.81 4.55
N VAL A 391 -14.85 -20.79 5.79
CA VAL A 391 -16.01 -20.01 6.22
C VAL A 391 -15.57 -18.58 6.53
N MET A 392 -16.33 -17.59 6.08
CA MET A 392 -16.09 -16.20 6.47
C MET A 392 -16.49 -15.97 7.93
N ASN A 393 -15.61 -15.28 8.67
CA ASN A 393 -15.82 -14.95 10.06
C ASN A 393 -15.47 -13.49 10.33
N MET A 394 -16.02 -12.95 11.42
CA MET A 394 -15.63 -11.65 11.93
C MET A 394 -14.21 -11.71 12.53
N GLU A 395 -13.31 -10.89 12.02
CA GLU A 395 -11.97 -10.67 12.59
C GLU A 395 -11.98 -9.45 13.53
N GLU A 396 -11.29 -9.55 14.67
CA GLU A 396 -11.08 -8.44 15.62
C GLU A 396 -10.04 -7.46 15.07
N SER A 397 -10.49 -6.53 14.22
CA SER A 397 -9.78 -5.30 13.88
C SER A 397 -10.51 -4.09 14.48
N THR A 398 -9.93 -2.89 14.43
CA THR A 398 -10.51 -1.65 15.01
C THR A 398 -11.97 -1.43 14.61
N ASN A 399 -12.36 -1.81 13.38
CA ASN A 399 -13.73 -1.74 12.88
C ASN A 399 -14.36 -3.13 12.65
N GLY A 400 -13.64 -4.22 12.90
CA GLY A 400 -13.97 -5.58 12.50
C GLY A 400 -14.14 -5.78 10.98
N SER A 401 -13.96 -7.01 10.49
CA SER A 401 -14.23 -7.32 9.08
C SER A 401 -14.76 -8.73 8.89
N LEU A 402 -15.66 -8.92 7.92
CA LEU A 402 -16.14 -10.24 7.52
C LEU A 402 -15.22 -10.77 6.40
N ALA A 403 -14.32 -11.68 6.76
CA ALA A 403 -13.26 -12.12 5.87
C ALA A 403 -13.04 -13.63 5.93
N ALA A 404 -12.40 -14.17 4.89
CA ALA A 404 -11.92 -15.54 4.86
C ALA A 404 -10.47 -15.56 4.36
N GLU A 405 -9.55 -15.98 5.24
CA GLU A 405 -8.14 -16.14 4.91
C GLU A 405 -7.80 -17.61 4.65
N PHE A 406 -7.25 -17.87 3.46
CA PHE A 406 -6.69 -19.15 3.07
C PHE A 406 -5.17 -19.10 3.24
N ARG A 407 -4.60 -19.87 4.18
CA ARG A 407 -3.14 -19.86 4.47
C ARG A 407 -2.37 -21.04 3.89
N HIS A 408 -3.03 -22.16 3.66
CA HIS A 408 -2.39 -23.44 3.33
C HIS A 408 -2.78 -23.91 1.93
N LEU A 409 -2.77 -23.01 0.95
CA LEU A 409 -3.00 -23.37 -0.45
C LEU A 409 -1.66 -23.73 -1.10
N GLN A 410 -1.66 -24.76 -1.93
CA GLN A 410 -0.51 -25.16 -2.74
C GLN A 410 -0.97 -25.52 -4.14
N LEU A 411 -0.11 -25.32 -5.14
CA LEU A 411 -0.37 -25.74 -6.52
C LEU A 411 0.47 -26.97 -6.86
N LYS A 412 -0.19 -27.96 -7.47
CA LYS A 412 0.46 -29.13 -8.07
C LYS A 412 0.08 -29.23 -9.54
N GLU A 413 1.09 -29.36 -10.39
CA GLU A 413 0.89 -29.52 -11.81
C GLU A 413 0.23 -30.86 -12.14
N GLN A 414 -0.81 -30.82 -12.97
CA GLN A 414 -1.45 -32.01 -13.51
C GLN A 414 -0.71 -32.44 -14.79
N LYS A 415 0.08 -33.51 -14.68
CA LYS A 415 0.77 -34.10 -15.84
C LYS A 415 -0.18 -35.07 -16.55
N ASN A 416 -0.50 -34.80 -17.80
CA ASN A 416 -1.19 -35.77 -18.66
C ASN A 416 -0.17 -36.77 -19.23
N ALA A 417 -0.57 -38.04 -19.40
CA ALA A 417 0.28 -39.08 -19.98
C ALA A 417 0.49 -38.81 -21.48
N GLY A 418 1.65 -38.29 -21.84
CA GLY A 418 2.09 -38.03 -23.22
C GLY A 418 3.32 -37.12 -23.25
N ASN A 419 4.30 -37.45 -24.11
CA ASN A 419 5.54 -36.67 -24.26
C ASN A 419 5.22 -35.20 -24.59
N ARG A 420 5.60 -34.28 -23.71
CA ARG A 420 5.52 -32.84 -23.96
C ARG A 420 6.65 -32.43 -24.89
N THR A 421 6.34 -32.12 -26.13
CA THR A 421 7.11 -31.11 -26.88
C THR A 421 6.64 -29.73 -26.40
N ASN A 422 7.58 -28.80 -26.19
CA ASN A 422 7.32 -27.39 -25.85
C ASN A 422 6.67 -26.66 -27.05
N GLU A 423 5.43 -27.01 -27.40
CA GLU A 423 4.71 -26.49 -28.58
C GLU A 423 3.63 -25.44 -28.22
N GLY A 424 3.73 -24.81 -27.06
CA GLY A 424 2.89 -23.67 -26.70
C GLY A 424 3.46 -22.36 -27.28
N PRO A 425 2.63 -21.41 -27.73
CA PRO A 425 3.10 -20.11 -28.23
C PRO A 425 3.69 -19.21 -27.12
N LEU A 426 3.35 -19.49 -25.86
CA LEU A 426 3.78 -18.72 -24.69
C LEU A 426 4.83 -19.48 -23.88
N VAL A 427 5.79 -18.74 -23.33
CA VAL A 427 6.76 -19.26 -22.38
C VAL A 427 6.10 -19.47 -21.02
N VAL A 428 6.64 -20.37 -20.20
CA VAL A 428 6.12 -20.71 -18.84
C VAL A 428 5.81 -19.49 -17.98
N THR A 429 6.60 -18.42 -18.09
CA THR A 429 6.46 -17.21 -17.27
C THR A 429 5.44 -16.21 -17.80
N GLU A 430 4.91 -16.44 -19.00
CA GLU A 430 3.93 -15.59 -19.69
C GLU A 430 2.53 -16.24 -19.72
N GLU A 431 2.41 -17.49 -19.28
CA GLU A 431 1.14 -18.17 -19.10
C GLU A 431 0.47 -17.68 -17.81
N LEU A 432 -0.69 -17.03 -17.97
CA LEU A 432 -1.47 -16.47 -16.87
C LEU A 432 -2.60 -17.44 -16.47
N HIS A 433 -2.81 -17.56 -15.16
CA HIS A 433 -3.89 -18.33 -14.54
C HIS A 433 -4.71 -17.45 -13.62
N SER A 434 -5.84 -17.94 -13.13
CA SER A 434 -6.65 -17.23 -12.13
C SER A 434 -7.19 -18.14 -11.03
N LEU A 435 -7.38 -17.54 -9.85
CA LEU A 435 -8.11 -18.15 -8.74
C LEU A 435 -9.51 -17.56 -8.69
N SER A 436 -10.52 -18.42 -8.78
CA SER A 436 -11.93 -18.06 -8.60
C SER A 436 -12.38 -18.45 -7.20
N PHE A 437 -13.22 -17.61 -6.61
CA PHE A 437 -13.77 -17.80 -5.28
C PHE A 437 -15.28 -17.75 -5.37
N GLU A 438 -15.95 -18.77 -4.83
CA GLU A 438 -17.40 -18.88 -4.86
C GLU A 438 -17.95 -19.04 -3.45
N THR A 439 -19.05 -18.37 -3.17
CA THR A 439 -19.87 -18.64 -1.99
C THR A 439 -21.33 -18.37 -2.33
N GLN A 440 -22.23 -18.90 -1.52
CA GLN A 440 -23.66 -18.68 -1.66
C GLN A 440 -24.20 -18.13 -0.33
N LEU A 441 -25.00 -17.08 -0.41
CA LEU A 441 -25.78 -16.56 0.70
C LEU A 441 -27.16 -17.23 0.67
N CYS A 442 -27.48 -18.00 1.72
CA CYS A 442 -28.78 -18.63 1.89
C CYS A 442 -29.50 -18.01 3.10
N GLN A 443 -30.59 -17.28 2.85
CA GLN A 443 -31.50 -16.75 3.86
C GLN A 443 -32.95 -17.17 3.51
N PRO A 444 -33.92 -17.06 4.44
CA PRO A 444 -35.32 -17.43 4.17
C PRO A 444 -35.90 -16.67 2.96
N GLY A 445 -36.20 -17.41 1.89
CA GLY A 445 -36.71 -16.83 0.63
C GLY A 445 -35.68 -16.02 -0.16
N LEU A 446 -34.38 -16.23 0.08
CA LEU A 446 -33.30 -15.50 -0.58
C LEU A 446 -32.07 -16.38 -0.79
N VAL A 447 -31.67 -16.56 -2.05
CA VAL A 447 -30.43 -17.25 -2.43
C VAL A 447 -29.66 -16.35 -3.38
N ILE A 448 -28.42 -15.99 -3.02
CA ILE A 448 -27.54 -15.17 -3.86
C ILE A 448 -26.19 -15.86 -4.01
N ASP A 449 -25.80 -16.13 -5.25
CA ASP A 449 -24.44 -16.59 -5.57
C ASP A 449 -23.49 -15.38 -5.64
N LEU A 450 -22.36 -15.50 -4.94
CA LEU A 450 -21.28 -14.53 -4.92
C LEU A 450 -20.04 -15.19 -5.54
N GLU A 451 -19.48 -14.56 -6.56
CA GLU A 451 -18.25 -14.98 -7.21
C GLU A 451 -17.30 -13.80 -7.36
N THR A 452 -16.01 -14.04 -7.10
CA THR A 452 -14.94 -13.07 -7.35
C THR A 452 -13.66 -13.78 -7.77
N MET A 453 -12.71 -13.06 -8.35
CA MET A 453 -11.47 -13.63 -8.85
C MET A 453 -10.24 -12.82 -8.44
N SER A 454 -9.11 -13.49 -8.29
CA SER A 454 -7.81 -12.82 -8.14
C SER A 454 -7.40 -12.10 -9.41
N LEU A 455 -6.42 -11.21 -9.30
CA LEU A 455 -5.65 -10.78 -10.47
C LEU A 455 -4.96 -12.00 -11.10
N PRO A 456 -4.61 -11.94 -12.40
CA PRO A 456 -3.90 -13.02 -13.03
C PRO A 456 -2.56 -13.34 -12.36
N ILE A 457 -2.27 -14.63 -12.26
CA ILE A 457 -1.09 -15.18 -11.59
C ILE A 457 -0.20 -15.93 -12.57
N VAL A 458 1.10 -15.95 -12.29
CA VAL A 458 2.10 -16.74 -13.03
C VAL A 458 2.53 -17.93 -12.18
N VAL A 459 2.49 -19.13 -12.74
CA VAL A 459 2.91 -20.36 -12.04
C VAL A 459 4.28 -20.83 -12.51
N ILE A 460 5.25 -20.83 -11.59
CA ILE A 460 6.64 -21.21 -11.83
C ILE A 460 7.00 -22.55 -11.17
N SER A 461 8.02 -23.22 -11.70
CA SER A 461 8.54 -24.48 -11.13
C SER A 461 9.82 -24.27 -10.32
N ASN A 462 10.65 -23.29 -10.69
CA ASN A 462 11.93 -22.98 -10.05
C ASN A 462 12.00 -21.50 -9.65
N VAL A 463 12.68 -21.20 -8.54
CA VAL A 463 12.93 -19.83 -8.05
C VAL A 463 13.73 -19.00 -9.07
N SER A 464 14.54 -19.63 -9.92
CA SER A 464 15.26 -18.93 -11.01
C SER A 464 14.33 -18.25 -12.01
N GLN A 465 13.05 -18.64 -12.07
CA GLN A 465 12.03 -18.05 -12.94
C GLN A 465 11.30 -16.86 -12.28
N LEU A 466 11.51 -16.63 -10.98
CA LEU A 466 10.84 -15.57 -10.22
C LEU A 466 11.05 -14.18 -10.85
N PRO A 467 12.26 -13.79 -11.30
CA PRO A 467 12.46 -12.50 -11.98
C PRO A 467 11.62 -12.35 -13.25
N SER A 468 11.60 -13.37 -14.11
CA SER A 468 10.84 -13.36 -15.38
C SER A 468 9.32 -13.46 -15.17
N GLY A 469 8.88 -14.25 -14.19
CA GLY A 469 7.46 -14.29 -13.79
C GLY A 469 7.00 -12.93 -13.26
N TRP A 470 7.86 -12.28 -12.46
CA TRP A 470 7.56 -10.94 -11.94
C TRP A 470 7.49 -9.88 -13.05
N ALA A 471 8.37 -9.92 -14.06
CA ALA A 471 8.26 -9.02 -15.22
C ALA A 471 6.88 -9.10 -15.88
N SER A 472 6.33 -10.32 -16.00
CA SER A 472 5.03 -10.54 -16.60
C SER A 472 3.91 -9.94 -15.74
N ILE A 473 4.01 -10.09 -14.41
CA ILE A 473 3.10 -9.45 -13.46
C ILE A 473 3.20 -7.91 -13.53
N LEU A 474 4.41 -7.35 -13.62
CA LEU A 474 4.61 -5.90 -13.79
C LEU A 474 3.93 -5.41 -15.07
N TRP A 475 4.18 -6.06 -16.20
CA TRP A 475 3.66 -5.64 -17.50
C TRP A 475 2.14 -5.72 -17.57
N TYR A 476 1.56 -6.82 -17.09
CA TYR A 476 0.12 -6.99 -17.03
C TYR A 476 -0.53 -5.90 -16.17
N ASN A 477 -0.05 -5.72 -14.94
CA ASN A 477 -0.70 -4.84 -13.97
C ASN A 477 -0.47 -3.34 -14.22
N MET A 478 0.57 -3.00 -14.97
CA MET A 478 0.81 -1.63 -15.43
C MET A 478 -0.17 -1.22 -16.54
N LEU A 479 -0.52 -2.15 -17.45
CA LEU A 479 -1.21 -1.80 -18.71
C LEU A 479 -2.70 -2.17 -18.73
N VAL A 480 -3.11 -3.18 -17.95
CA VAL A 480 -4.46 -3.73 -18.02
C VAL A 480 -5.34 -3.21 -16.90
N THR A 481 -6.53 -2.74 -17.24
CA THR A 481 -7.59 -2.37 -16.28
C THR A 481 -8.60 -3.50 -16.04
N GLU A 482 -8.69 -4.47 -16.95
CA GLU A 482 -9.60 -5.60 -16.85
C GLU A 482 -8.96 -6.81 -16.13
N PRO A 483 -9.66 -7.45 -15.17
CA PRO A 483 -9.09 -8.55 -14.40
C PRO A 483 -8.99 -9.88 -15.17
N ARG A 484 -9.61 -10.01 -16.35
CA ARG A 484 -9.86 -11.32 -17.00
C ARG A 484 -9.33 -11.38 -18.43
N ASN A 485 -8.04 -11.09 -18.64
CA ASN A 485 -7.35 -11.35 -19.92
C ASN A 485 -6.15 -12.28 -19.72
N LEU A 486 -6.38 -13.59 -19.64
CA LEU A 486 -5.29 -14.56 -19.46
C LEU A 486 -4.46 -14.74 -20.75
N SER A 487 -5.04 -14.42 -21.91
CA SER A 487 -4.37 -14.42 -23.22
C SER A 487 -3.50 -13.18 -23.51
N PHE A 488 -3.28 -12.29 -22.54
CA PHE A 488 -2.61 -10.99 -22.70
C PHE A 488 -1.27 -11.05 -23.44
N PHE A 489 -0.43 -12.05 -23.16
CA PHE A 489 0.90 -12.18 -23.76
C PHE A 489 0.91 -12.74 -25.18
N LEU A 490 -0.24 -13.09 -25.77
CA LEU A 490 -0.30 -13.40 -27.20
C LEU A 490 -0.03 -12.14 -28.05
N ASN A 491 -0.55 -10.99 -27.62
CA ASN A 491 -0.35 -9.69 -28.28
C ASN A 491 -0.11 -8.60 -27.21
N PRO A 492 1.06 -8.61 -26.54
CA PRO A 492 1.32 -7.70 -25.43
C PRO A 492 1.41 -6.25 -25.92
N PRO A 493 0.63 -5.31 -25.35
CA PRO A 493 0.71 -3.91 -25.71
C PRO A 493 2.05 -3.30 -25.33
N CYS A 494 2.40 -2.21 -26.03
CA CYS A 494 3.57 -1.40 -25.67
C CYS A 494 3.27 -0.53 -24.45
N ALA A 495 4.26 -0.34 -23.59
CA ALA A 495 4.19 0.56 -22.45
C ALA A 495 4.69 1.96 -22.83
N ARG A 496 4.05 3.01 -22.31
CA ARG A 496 4.60 4.37 -22.40
C ARG A 496 5.74 4.51 -21.39
N TRP A 497 6.81 5.19 -21.78
CA TRP A 497 7.96 5.43 -20.90
C TRP A 497 7.55 6.10 -19.59
N ALA A 498 6.68 7.12 -19.63
CA ALA A 498 6.18 7.77 -18.42
C ALA A 498 5.57 6.79 -17.40
N GLN A 499 4.85 5.76 -17.86
CA GLN A 499 4.27 4.74 -16.99
C GLN A 499 5.34 3.74 -16.51
N LEU A 500 6.19 3.26 -17.43
CA LEU A 500 7.22 2.30 -17.08
C LEU A 500 8.27 2.88 -16.13
N SER A 501 8.65 4.15 -16.30
CA SER A 501 9.61 4.84 -15.43
C SER A 501 9.12 4.92 -14.00
N GLU A 502 7.81 5.14 -13.81
CA GLU A 502 7.19 5.17 -12.49
C GLU A 502 7.22 3.78 -11.85
N VAL A 503 6.81 2.75 -12.59
CA VAL A 503 6.84 1.35 -12.13
C VAL A 503 8.25 0.88 -11.81
N LEU A 504 9.26 1.28 -12.60
CA LEU A 504 10.66 1.01 -12.32
C LEU A 504 11.09 1.67 -11.01
N SER A 505 10.75 2.95 -10.79
CA SER A 505 11.03 3.65 -9.54
C SER A 505 10.41 2.93 -8.33
N TRP A 506 9.18 2.43 -8.47
CA TRP A 506 8.49 1.62 -7.46
C TRP A 506 9.23 0.33 -7.11
N GLN A 507 9.93 -0.30 -8.06
CA GLN A 507 10.73 -1.50 -7.77
C GLN A 507 11.89 -1.19 -6.83
N PHE A 508 12.47 0.01 -6.91
CA PHE A 508 13.54 0.45 -6.01
C PHE A 508 12.98 0.92 -4.67
N SER A 509 11.90 1.70 -4.65
CA SER A 509 11.31 2.22 -3.40
C SER A 509 10.56 1.18 -2.58
N SER A 510 10.17 0.04 -3.15
CA SER A 510 9.55 -1.07 -2.40
C SER A 510 10.58 -2.02 -1.77
N VAL A 511 11.82 -2.01 -2.28
CA VAL A 511 12.93 -2.82 -1.76
C VAL A 511 13.88 -2.01 -0.88
N THR A 512 13.94 -0.69 -1.10
CA THR A 512 14.84 0.26 -0.44
C THR A 512 14.07 1.48 0.06
N LYS A 513 14.70 2.42 0.77
CA LYS A 513 14.05 3.63 1.27
C LYS A 513 13.87 4.73 0.20
N ARG A 514 14.37 4.54 -1.02
CA ARG A 514 14.28 5.53 -2.10
C ARG A 514 14.03 4.91 -3.48
N GLY A 515 13.33 5.64 -4.33
CA GLY A 515 13.16 5.30 -5.74
C GLY A 515 14.30 5.79 -6.64
N LEU A 516 14.01 5.86 -7.93
CA LEU A 516 14.93 6.38 -8.95
C LEU A 516 14.75 7.90 -9.13
N SER A 517 15.86 8.62 -9.33
CA SER A 517 15.86 10.06 -9.65
C SER A 517 15.58 10.31 -11.14
N VAL A 518 15.26 11.56 -11.49
CA VAL A 518 15.02 11.97 -12.89
C VAL A 518 16.23 11.65 -13.78
N ASP A 519 17.45 11.87 -13.28
CA ASP A 519 18.67 11.57 -14.04
C ASP A 519 18.88 10.08 -14.26
N GLN A 520 18.62 9.26 -13.23
CA GLN A 520 18.70 7.81 -13.32
C GLN A 520 17.66 7.27 -14.31
N LEU A 521 16.44 7.80 -14.25
CA LEU A 521 15.36 7.45 -15.19
C LEU A 521 15.73 7.87 -16.62
N SER A 522 16.24 9.08 -16.83
CA SER A 522 16.64 9.56 -18.15
C SER A 522 17.63 8.61 -18.84
N MET A 523 18.65 8.15 -18.11
CA MET A 523 19.63 7.18 -18.62
C MET A 523 18.97 5.84 -18.99
N LEU A 524 18.05 5.34 -18.16
CA LEU A 524 17.31 4.11 -18.44
C LEU A 524 16.36 4.25 -19.64
N GLY A 525 15.74 5.42 -19.79
CA GLY A 525 14.89 5.77 -20.92
C GLY A 525 15.69 5.80 -22.22
N GLU A 526 16.84 6.46 -22.22
CA GLU A 526 17.79 6.48 -23.34
C GLU A 526 18.25 5.06 -23.71
N LYS A 527 18.50 4.22 -22.71
CA LYS A 527 18.89 2.82 -22.93
C LYS A 527 17.80 1.98 -23.63
N LEU A 528 16.53 2.28 -23.39
CA LEU A 528 15.39 1.57 -23.97
C LEU A 528 14.88 2.18 -25.27
N LEU A 529 14.92 3.51 -25.43
CA LEU A 529 14.34 4.23 -26.57
C LEU A 529 15.38 4.86 -27.50
N GLY A 530 16.62 4.98 -27.05
CA GLY A 530 17.68 5.73 -27.71
C GLY A 530 17.73 7.21 -27.33
N PRO A 531 18.58 8.01 -27.99
CA PRO A 531 18.85 9.41 -27.65
C PRO A 531 17.62 10.35 -27.66
N ASN A 532 16.54 9.99 -28.37
CA ASN A 532 15.30 10.76 -28.46
C ASN A 532 14.22 10.24 -27.50
N ALA A 533 14.62 9.79 -26.30
CA ALA A 533 13.69 9.28 -25.30
C ALA A 533 12.72 10.37 -24.81
N GLY A 534 11.48 10.31 -25.29
CA GLY A 534 10.38 11.16 -24.84
C GLY A 534 9.47 10.47 -23.81
N PRO A 535 8.69 11.22 -23.03
CA PRO A 535 7.72 10.65 -22.08
C PRO A 535 6.69 9.70 -22.73
N ASP A 536 6.32 9.98 -23.98
CA ASP A 536 5.38 9.19 -24.78
C ASP A 536 6.03 8.06 -25.59
N GLY A 537 7.35 7.85 -25.43
CA GLY A 537 8.05 6.76 -26.11
C GLY A 537 7.45 5.40 -25.77
N LEU A 538 7.13 4.62 -26.81
CA LEU A 538 6.50 3.30 -26.67
C LEU A 538 7.56 2.20 -26.61
N ILE A 539 7.44 1.35 -25.60
CA ILE A 539 8.39 0.28 -25.30
C ILE A 539 7.68 -1.07 -25.48
N PRO A 540 8.08 -1.88 -26.46
CA PRO A 540 7.53 -3.22 -26.63
C PRO A 540 7.90 -4.16 -25.47
N TRP A 541 7.03 -5.11 -25.16
CA TRP A 541 7.31 -6.18 -24.17
C TRP A 541 8.61 -6.94 -24.50
N THR A 542 8.85 -7.19 -25.79
CA THR A 542 10.04 -7.89 -26.27
C THR A 542 11.30 -7.15 -25.84
N ARG A 543 11.36 -5.83 -26.03
CA ARG A 543 12.49 -5.00 -25.65
C ARG A 543 12.75 -4.96 -24.14
N PHE A 544 11.68 -5.06 -23.34
CA PHE A 544 11.79 -5.04 -21.88
C PHE A 544 12.31 -6.36 -21.29
N CYS A 545 11.81 -7.51 -21.76
CA CYS A 545 12.07 -8.80 -21.08
C CYS A 545 12.65 -9.92 -21.98
N LYS A 546 12.56 -9.83 -23.31
CA LYS A 546 13.00 -10.90 -24.24
C LYS A 546 14.28 -10.58 -25.00
N GLU A 547 14.38 -9.38 -25.55
CA GLU A 547 15.50 -8.97 -26.39
C GLU A 547 16.74 -8.68 -25.55
N ASN A 548 17.87 -9.00 -26.16
CA ASN A 548 19.19 -8.71 -25.65
C ASN A 548 19.48 -7.21 -25.79
N ILE A 549 19.87 -6.55 -24.69
CA ILE A 549 20.18 -5.11 -24.75
C ILE A 549 21.49 -4.90 -25.51
N ASN A 550 21.45 -4.15 -26.62
CA ASN A 550 22.64 -3.65 -27.34
C ASN A 550 23.77 -4.71 -27.45
N ASP A 551 23.42 -5.89 -28.01
CA ASP A 551 24.30 -7.04 -28.21
C ASP A 551 24.83 -7.77 -26.95
N LYS A 552 24.17 -7.60 -25.79
CA LYS A 552 24.50 -8.33 -24.53
C LYS A 552 23.63 -9.56 -24.33
N ASN A 553 24.16 -10.61 -23.70
CA ASN A 553 23.48 -11.90 -23.52
C ASN A 553 22.36 -11.93 -22.45
N PHE A 554 21.70 -10.80 -22.17
CA PHE A 554 20.62 -10.69 -21.19
C PHE A 554 19.66 -9.54 -21.51
N SER A 555 18.43 -9.65 -21.01
CA SER A 555 17.38 -8.65 -21.20
C SER A 555 17.43 -7.51 -20.18
N PHE A 556 16.76 -6.39 -20.50
CA PHE A 556 16.71 -5.21 -19.66
C PHE A 556 16.20 -5.48 -18.26
N TRP A 557 15.08 -6.18 -18.13
CA TRP A 557 14.52 -6.47 -16.82
C TRP A 557 15.44 -7.34 -15.96
N LEU A 558 16.06 -8.39 -16.52
CA LEU A 558 16.96 -9.26 -15.73
C LEU A 558 18.19 -8.52 -15.22
N TRP A 559 18.68 -7.53 -15.97
CA TRP A 559 19.76 -6.65 -15.52
C TRP A 559 19.34 -5.75 -14.36
N ILE A 560 18.19 -5.09 -14.48
CA ILE A 560 17.63 -4.26 -13.39
C ILE A 560 17.38 -5.09 -12.14
N GLU A 561 16.83 -6.30 -12.29
CA GLU A 561 16.53 -7.19 -11.16
C GLU A 561 17.80 -7.63 -10.43
N SER A 562 18.86 -7.96 -11.17
CA SER A 562 20.14 -8.34 -10.59
C SER A 562 20.81 -7.17 -9.85
N ILE A 563 20.65 -5.93 -10.34
CA ILE A 563 21.07 -4.72 -9.62
C ILE A 563 20.27 -4.54 -8.32
N LEU A 564 18.95 -4.71 -8.35
CA LEU A 564 18.11 -4.65 -7.15
C LEU A 564 18.51 -5.69 -6.12
N GLU A 565 18.85 -6.91 -6.55
CA GLU A 565 19.36 -7.97 -5.66
C GLU A 565 20.71 -7.57 -5.03
N LEU A 566 21.63 -7.00 -5.83
CA LEU A 566 22.92 -6.50 -5.35
C LEU A 566 22.73 -5.40 -4.30
N ILE A 567 21.85 -4.43 -4.56
CA ILE A 567 21.55 -3.35 -3.62
C ILE A 567 21.00 -3.92 -2.32
N LYS A 568 19.97 -4.77 -2.42
CA LYS A 568 19.29 -5.35 -1.26
C LYS A 568 20.24 -6.10 -0.33
N LYS A 569 21.21 -6.84 -0.90
CA LYS A 569 22.10 -7.70 -0.13
C LYS A 569 23.38 -7.00 0.35
N HIS A 570 23.93 -6.06 -0.42
CA HIS A 570 25.28 -5.54 -0.18
C HIS A 570 25.39 -4.01 -0.09
N LEU A 571 24.44 -3.24 -0.66
CA LEU A 571 24.59 -1.79 -0.82
C LEU A 571 23.41 -0.98 -0.25
N LEU A 572 22.56 -1.59 0.57
CA LEU A 572 21.28 -1.02 0.98
C LEU A 572 21.43 0.33 1.67
N SER A 573 22.35 0.45 2.63
CA SER A 573 22.60 1.69 3.36
C SER A 573 23.18 2.79 2.46
N LEU A 574 24.18 2.46 1.65
CA LEU A 574 24.80 3.41 0.70
C LEU A 574 23.80 3.93 -0.33
N TRP A 575 22.89 3.06 -0.80
CA TRP A 575 21.84 3.44 -1.73
C TRP A 575 20.82 4.36 -1.06
N ASN A 576 20.32 4.01 0.12
CA ASN A 576 19.31 4.79 0.84
C ASN A 576 19.77 6.23 1.09
N ASP A 577 21.04 6.41 1.46
CA ASP A 577 21.64 7.71 1.75
C ASP A 577 21.99 8.52 0.49
N GLY A 578 21.77 7.96 -0.70
CA GLY A 578 22.05 8.64 -1.96
C GLY A 578 23.54 8.78 -2.29
N CYS A 579 24.42 7.99 -1.66
CA CYS A 579 25.86 7.99 -1.98
C CYS A 579 26.15 7.37 -3.36
N ILE A 580 25.19 6.63 -3.93
CA ILE A 580 25.33 5.93 -5.21
C ILE A 580 24.55 6.66 -6.30
N MET A 581 25.23 7.12 -7.36
CA MET A 581 24.56 7.63 -8.56
C MET A 581 23.86 6.50 -9.33
N GLY A 582 24.48 5.33 -9.43
CA GLY A 582 23.86 4.12 -10.00
C GLY A 582 23.77 4.15 -11.52
N PHE A 583 22.77 4.84 -12.07
CA PHE A 583 22.47 4.83 -13.51
C PHE A 583 22.97 6.11 -14.18
N ILE A 584 24.12 6.03 -14.85
CA ILE A 584 24.72 7.13 -15.61
C ILE A 584 25.42 6.57 -16.86
N SER A 585 25.26 7.24 -18.00
CA SER A 585 25.95 6.86 -19.24
C SER A 585 27.43 7.23 -19.16
N LYS A 586 28.30 6.48 -19.86
CA LYS A 586 29.75 6.77 -19.91
C LYS A 586 30.06 8.19 -20.39
N GLU A 587 29.25 8.73 -21.30
CA GLU A 587 29.39 10.09 -21.82
C GLU A 587 29.08 11.13 -20.74
N ARG A 588 27.95 10.97 -20.03
CA ARG A 588 27.56 11.87 -18.95
C ARG A 588 28.48 11.76 -17.74
N GLU A 589 28.95 10.56 -17.42
CA GLU A 589 29.96 10.31 -16.39
C GLU A 589 31.23 11.12 -16.64
N ARG A 590 31.79 11.05 -17.87
CA ARG A 590 32.97 11.82 -18.24
C ARG A 590 32.70 13.33 -18.20
N ALA A 591 31.54 13.77 -18.66
CA ALA A 591 31.16 15.18 -18.61
C ALA A 591 31.09 15.71 -17.18
N LEU A 592 30.51 14.94 -16.23
CA LEU A 592 30.43 15.35 -14.83
C LEU A 592 31.79 15.40 -14.14
N LEU A 593 32.72 14.53 -14.53
CA LEU A 593 34.06 14.43 -13.94
C LEU A 593 35.09 15.37 -14.59
N LYS A 594 34.89 15.81 -15.84
CA LYS A 594 35.89 16.59 -16.61
C LYS A 594 36.41 17.83 -15.87
N ASP A 595 35.48 18.57 -15.25
CA ASP A 595 35.77 19.84 -14.58
C ASP A 595 35.92 19.71 -13.05
N GLN A 596 36.02 18.47 -12.54
CA GLN A 596 36.18 18.22 -11.11
C GLN A 596 37.65 18.13 -10.70
N GLN A 597 37.90 18.30 -9.41
CA GLN A 597 39.24 18.16 -8.85
C GLN A 597 39.77 16.71 -8.95
N PRO A 598 41.10 16.51 -9.05
CA PRO A 598 41.69 15.19 -9.08
C PRO A 598 41.33 14.36 -7.85
N GLY A 599 41.00 13.09 -8.08
CA GLY A 599 40.53 12.16 -7.04
C GLY A 599 39.03 12.26 -6.73
N THR A 600 38.28 13.09 -7.45
CA THR A 600 36.81 13.02 -7.44
C THR A 600 36.35 11.76 -8.16
N PHE A 601 35.46 11.00 -7.53
CA PHE A 601 34.92 9.76 -8.06
C PHE A 601 33.39 9.68 -7.94
N LEU A 602 32.80 8.80 -8.74
CA LEU A 602 31.37 8.47 -8.68
C LEU A 602 31.12 6.97 -8.77
N LEU A 603 30.01 6.55 -8.18
CA LEU A 603 29.60 5.14 -8.08
C LEU A 603 28.47 4.85 -9.07
N ARG A 604 28.66 3.87 -9.95
CA ARG A 604 27.66 3.45 -10.95
C ARG A 604 27.53 1.94 -11.07
N PHE A 605 26.39 1.49 -11.56
CA PHE A 605 26.18 0.08 -11.88
C PHE A 605 26.78 -0.28 -13.23
N SER A 606 27.35 -1.48 -13.32
CA SER A 606 27.87 -2.00 -14.58
C SER A 606 26.72 -2.34 -15.53
N GLU A 607 26.79 -1.78 -16.72
CA GLU A 607 25.85 -2.12 -17.78
C GLU A 607 26.17 -3.47 -18.44
N SER A 608 27.37 -4.01 -18.24
CA SER A 608 27.89 -5.19 -18.97
C SER A 608 27.86 -6.49 -18.17
N CYS A 609 27.56 -6.43 -16.87
CA CYS A 609 27.49 -7.61 -16.03
C CYS A 609 26.04 -8.10 -15.89
N ARG A 610 25.80 -9.36 -16.25
CA ARG A 610 24.48 -10.00 -16.07
C ARG A 610 24.09 -10.13 -14.61
N GLU A 611 25.06 -10.42 -13.73
CA GLU A 611 24.78 -10.69 -12.31
C GLU A 611 24.59 -9.44 -11.46
N GLY A 612 24.63 -8.26 -12.07
CA GLY A 612 24.66 -6.98 -11.36
C GLY A 612 26.03 -6.75 -10.72
N ALA A 613 26.62 -5.59 -10.98
CA ALA A 613 27.88 -5.21 -10.39
C ALA A 613 27.93 -3.70 -10.17
N ILE A 614 28.70 -3.25 -9.19
CA ILE A 614 28.99 -1.84 -8.93
C ILE A 614 30.44 -1.54 -9.29
N THR A 615 30.67 -0.36 -9.86
CA THR A 615 31.99 0.14 -10.19
C THR A 615 32.09 1.59 -9.77
N PHE A 616 33.31 2.06 -9.59
CA PHE A 616 33.61 3.47 -9.44
C PHE A 616 34.54 3.95 -10.55
N THR A 617 34.39 5.21 -10.91
CA THR A 617 35.22 5.90 -11.90
C THR A 617 35.71 7.19 -11.26
N TRP A 618 36.99 7.50 -11.44
CA TRP A 618 37.61 8.71 -10.91
C TRP A 618 38.39 9.45 -12.00
N VAL A 619 38.64 10.73 -11.74
CA VAL A 619 39.42 11.61 -12.61
C VAL A 619 40.78 11.90 -12.00
N GLU A 620 41.82 11.82 -12.83
CA GLU A 620 43.18 12.27 -12.52
C GLU A 620 43.60 13.35 -13.51
N ARG A 621 44.52 14.22 -13.08
CA ARG A 621 45.17 15.18 -13.96
C ARG A 621 46.66 14.99 -13.86
N SER A 622 47.29 14.75 -15.01
CA SER A 622 48.75 14.77 -15.12
C SER A 622 49.29 16.16 -14.79
N GLN A 623 50.45 16.23 -14.13
CA GLN A 623 51.12 17.46 -13.70
C GLN A 623 51.43 18.43 -14.87
N ASN A 624 51.36 17.96 -16.12
CA ASN A 624 51.70 18.69 -17.33
C ASN A 624 50.53 19.44 -18.00
N GLY A 625 49.36 19.58 -17.35
CA GLY A 625 48.25 20.39 -17.86
C GLY A 625 47.49 19.77 -19.05
N GLY A 626 47.47 18.45 -19.16
CA GLY A 626 46.74 17.70 -20.19
C GLY A 626 45.23 17.57 -19.94
N GLU A 627 44.51 16.99 -20.92
CA GLU A 627 43.12 16.56 -20.74
C GLU A 627 43.00 15.60 -19.54
N PRO A 628 41.88 15.62 -18.80
CA PRO A 628 41.66 14.76 -17.65
C PRO A 628 41.63 13.28 -18.05
N ASP A 629 42.37 12.45 -17.30
CA ASP A 629 42.39 11.00 -17.46
C ASP A 629 41.29 10.37 -16.60
N PHE A 630 40.51 9.47 -17.19
CA PHE A 630 39.40 8.79 -16.52
C PHE A 630 39.73 7.32 -16.32
N HIS A 631 39.79 6.91 -15.06
CA HIS A 631 40.06 5.52 -14.69
C HIS A 631 38.79 4.89 -14.12
N ALA A 632 38.53 3.63 -14.49
CA ALA A 632 37.42 2.85 -13.97
C ALA A 632 37.90 1.45 -13.60
N VAL A 633 37.46 0.95 -12.45
CA VAL A 633 37.79 -0.40 -11.98
C VAL A 633 36.99 -1.48 -12.71
N GLU A 634 37.49 -2.71 -12.63
CA GLU A 634 36.66 -3.86 -12.97
C GLU A 634 35.45 -3.92 -12.01
N PRO A 635 34.22 -4.12 -12.52
CA PRO A 635 33.02 -4.09 -11.68
C PRO A 635 33.00 -5.18 -10.60
N TYR A 636 32.71 -4.79 -9.36
CA TYR A 636 32.55 -5.68 -8.22
C TYR A 636 31.17 -6.33 -8.22
N THR A 637 31.13 -7.66 -8.22
CA THR A 637 29.91 -8.45 -8.15
C THR A 637 29.61 -8.88 -6.70
N LYS A 638 28.50 -9.59 -6.49
CA LYS A 638 28.20 -10.23 -5.20
C LYS A 638 29.35 -11.10 -4.67
N LYS A 639 30.20 -11.66 -5.54
CA LYS A 639 31.31 -12.54 -5.14
C LYS A 639 32.34 -11.77 -4.33
N GLU A 640 32.76 -10.60 -4.83
CA GLU A 640 33.73 -9.73 -4.15
C GLU A 640 33.09 -9.05 -2.94
N LEU A 641 31.86 -8.55 -3.09
CA LEU A 641 31.12 -7.85 -2.01
C LEU A 641 30.71 -8.75 -0.83
N SER A 642 30.74 -10.08 -1.02
CA SER A 642 30.56 -11.04 0.08
C SER A 642 31.82 -11.24 0.91
N ALA A 643 32.99 -10.97 0.34
CA ALA A 643 34.28 -11.12 1.02
C ALA A 643 34.70 -9.84 1.75
N VAL A 644 34.52 -8.67 1.11
CA VAL A 644 34.86 -7.36 1.66
C VAL A 644 33.71 -6.40 1.39
N THR A 645 33.34 -5.58 2.39
CA THR A 645 32.26 -4.62 2.22
C THR A 645 32.67 -3.55 1.20
N PHE A 646 31.70 -3.03 0.43
CA PHE A 646 32.01 -2.00 -0.56
C PHE A 646 32.63 -0.72 0.04
N PRO A 647 32.19 -0.20 1.21
CA PRO A 647 32.87 0.88 1.91
C PRO A 647 34.33 0.59 2.25
N ASP A 648 34.65 -0.64 2.69
CA ASP A 648 36.02 -1.02 3.01
C ASP A 648 36.89 -1.15 1.75
N ILE A 649 36.30 -1.60 0.62
CA ILE A 649 36.96 -1.53 -0.69
C ILE A 649 37.30 -0.08 -1.02
N ILE A 650 36.35 0.85 -0.93
CA ILE A 650 36.58 2.29 -1.19
C ILE A 650 37.67 2.86 -0.25
N ARG A 651 37.65 2.47 1.03
CA ARG A 651 38.61 2.93 2.03
C ARG A 651 40.03 2.48 1.72
N ASN A 652 40.19 1.19 1.41
CA ASN A 652 41.48 0.52 1.33
C ASN A 652 41.99 0.35 -0.10
N TYR A 653 41.24 0.79 -1.11
CA TYR A 653 41.64 0.70 -2.52
C TYR A 653 43.00 1.37 -2.75
N LYS A 654 43.89 0.71 -3.47
CA LYS A 654 45.19 1.26 -3.86
C LYS A 654 45.46 1.00 -5.34
N VAL A 655 46.07 1.97 -6.00
CA VAL A 655 46.64 1.82 -7.34
C VAL A 655 48.09 2.25 -7.29
N MET A 656 48.90 1.65 -8.17
CA MET A 656 50.28 2.10 -8.37
C MET A 656 50.23 3.45 -9.08
N ALA A 657 50.53 4.54 -8.36
CA ALA A 657 50.63 5.86 -8.95
C ALA A 657 51.83 5.93 -9.92
N ALA A 658 51.89 6.97 -10.77
CA ALA A 658 52.99 7.20 -11.72
C ALA A 658 54.40 7.23 -11.08
N GLU A 659 54.46 7.37 -9.75
CA GLU A 659 55.68 7.38 -8.93
C GLU A 659 56.02 6.01 -8.30
N ASN A 660 55.33 4.92 -8.67
CA ASN A 660 55.46 3.56 -8.08
C ASN A 660 55.15 3.47 -6.57
N ILE A 661 54.41 4.45 -6.04
CA ILE A 661 53.93 4.45 -4.65
C ILE A 661 52.45 4.05 -4.64
N PRO A 662 52.04 3.04 -3.85
CA PRO A 662 50.64 2.60 -3.80
C PRO A 662 49.80 3.61 -3.01
N GLU A 663 49.02 4.42 -3.72
CA GLU A 663 48.14 5.43 -3.15
C GLU A 663 46.67 5.13 -3.43
N ASN A 664 45.78 5.64 -2.57
CA ASN A 664 44.34 5.59 -2.83
C ASN A 664 43.95 6.84 -3.63
N PRO A 665 43.53 6.71 -4.90
CA PRO A 665 43.18 7.84 -5.75
C PRO A 665 41.82 8.43 -5.36
N LEU A 666 41.00 7.71 -4.58
CA LEU A 666 39.66 8.11 -4.18
C LEU A 666 39.75 9.10 -3.01
N LYS A 667 39.47 10.37 -3.30
CA LYS A 667 39.51 11.47 -2.31
C LYS A 667 38.13 12.05 -2.04
N TYR A 668 37.39 12.38 -3.11
CA TYR A 668 36.11 13.08 -3.01
C TYR A 668 35.00 12.31 -3.74
N LEU A 669 33.89 12.04 -3.07
CA LEU A 669 32.68 11.60 -3.72
C LEU A 669 31.99 12.80 -4.39
N TYR A 670 31.57 12.65 -5.65
CA TYR A 670 30.84 13.70 -6.35
C TYR A 670 29.59 14.16 -5.56
N PRO A 671 29.30 15.47 -5.47
CA PRO A 671 29.96 16.57 -6.19
C PRO A 671 31.24 17.12 -5.54
N ASN A 672 31.41 17.02 -4.22
CA ASN A 672 32.63 17.42 -3.51
C ASN A 672 32.55 17.04 -2.03
N ILE A 673 32.37 15.75 -1.73
CA ILE A 673 32.21 15.25 -0.36
C ILE A 673 33.44 14.42 -0.03
N ASP A 674 34.14 14.71 1.06
CA ASP A 674 35.27 13.89 1.49
C ASP A 674 34.87 12.42 1.63
N LYS A 675 35.72 11.52 1.12
CA LYS A 675 35.46 10.07 1.14
C LYS A 675 35.07 9.57 2.54
N ASP A 676 35.83 9.95 3.55
CA ASP A 676 35.60 9.50 4.92
C ASP A 676 34.38 10.18 5.56
N HIS A 677 33.98 11.37 5.08
CA HIS A 677 32.72 11.99 5.46
C HIS A 677 31.51 11.24 4.89
N ALA A 678 31.60 10.80 3.62
CA ALA A 678 30.53 10.05 2.96
C ALA A 678 30.40 8.61 3.47
N PHE A 679 31.53 7.89 3.62
CA PHE A 679 31.54 6.45 3.89
C PHE A 679 31.97 6.09 5.32
N GLY A 680 32.44 7.03 6.13
CA GLY A 680 33.01 6.78 7.46
C GLY A 680 32.10 5.99 8.40
N LYS A 681 30.80 6.28 8.38
CA LYS A 681 29.78 5.56 9.16
C LYS A 681 29.60 4.09 8.76
N TYR A 682 30.10 3.70 7.59
CA TYR A 682 29.98 2.35 7.03
C TYR A 682 31.26 1.53 7.07
N TYR A 683 32.37 2.12 7.51
CA TYR A 683 33.61 1.38 7.64
C TYR A 683 33.50 0.32 8.72
N SER A 684 34.03 -0.86 8.41
CA SER A 684 34.12 -1.92 9.40
C SER A 684 35.04 -1.45 10.53
N ARG A 685 34.52 -1.45 11.77
CA ARG A 685 35.35 -1.23 12.95
C ARG A 685 36.23 -2.46 13.16
N PRO A 686 37.49 -2.29 13.60
CA PRO A 686 38.30 -3.43 13.98
C PRO A 686 37.56 -4.22 15.06
N LYS A 687 37.33 -5.52 14.87
CA LYS A 687 36.89 -6.38 15.99
C LYS A 687 37.97 -6.30 17.05
N GLU A 688 37.65 -5.71 18.21
CA GLU A 688 38.47 -5.87 19.41
C GLU A 688 38.63 -7.37 19.67
N ALA A 689 39.86 -7.80 19.90
CA ALA A 689 40.11 -9.18 20.29
C ALA A 689 39.36 -9.45 21.60
N PRO A 690 38.77 -10.64 21.79
CA PRO A 690 38.33 -11.05 23.13
C PRO A 690 39.53 -10.90 24.06
N GLU A 691 39.36 -10.20 25.19
CA GLU A 691 40.39 -10.14 26.22
C GLU A 691 40.86 -11.58 26.51
N PRO A 692 42.18 -11.86 26.45
CA PRO A 692 42.66 -13.18 26.79
C PRO A 692 42.37 -13.41 28.27
N MET A 693 41.50 -14.39 28.58
CA MET A 693 41.46 -14.97 29.92
C MET A 693 42.87 -15.46 30.23
N GLU A 694 43.49 -14.90 31.28
CA GLU A 694 44.78 -15.34 31.79
C GLU A 694 44.70 -16.83 32.18
N LEU A 695 45.21 -17.68 31.30
CA LEU A 695 45.56 -19.06 31.64
C LEU A 695 47.03 -19.23 31.25
N ASP A 696 47.87 -19.36 32.28
CA ASP A 696 49.29 -19.68 32.18
C ASP A 696 49.49 -20.97 31.35
N GLY A 697 50.00 -20.81 30.13
CA GLY A 697 50.36 -21.89 29.22
C GLY A 697 51.32 -21.39 28.13
N PRO A 698 52.19 -22.26 27.56
CA PRO A 698 53.33 -21.83 26.76
C PRO A 698 52.89 -21.16 25.46
N LYS A 699 53.54 -20.04 25.13
CA LYS A 699 53.30 -19.19 23.94
C LYS A 699 53.22 -20.00 22.64
N GLY A 700 51.99 -20.36 22.25
CA GLY A 700 51.66 -20.88 20.93
C GLY A 700 51.63 -19.75 19.91
N THR A 701 52.23 -19.98 18.75
CA THR A 701 52.29 -19.09 17.60
C THR A 701 50.91 -18.51 17.24
N GLY A 702 50.74 -17.20 17.41
CA GLY A 702 49.53 -16.49 16.99
C GLY A 702 49.40 -16.49 15.47
N TYR A 703 48.19 -16.75 14.97
CA TYR A 703 47.88 -16.63 13.54
C TYR A 703 48.09 -15.17 13.09
N ILE A 704 48.78 -14.98 11.96
CA ILE A 704 48.96 -13.65 11.36
C ILE A 704 47.59 -13.13 10.92
N LYS A 705 47.23 -11.93 11.39
CA LYS A 705 46.00 -11.25 10.96
C LYS A 705 46.18 -10.79 9.52
N THR A 706 45.47 -11.43 8.59
CA THR A 706 45.51 -11.10 7.16
C THR A 706 44.28 -10.29 6.77
N GLU A 707 44.47 -9.17 6.08
CA GLU A 707 43.40 -8.37 5.47
C GLU A 707 43.53 -8.40 3.95
N LEU A 708 42.41 -8.57 3.24
CA LEU A 708 42.36 -8.54 1.78
C LEU A 708 42.28 -7.10 1.31
N ILE A 709 43.21 -6.68 0.45
CA ILE A 709 43.27 -5.34 -0.15
C ILE A 709 43.16 -5.50 -1.67
N SER A 710 42.25 -4.75 -2.29
CA SER A 710 42.12 -4.70 -3.75
C SER A 710 43.16 -3.71 -4.30
N VAL A 711 44.03 -4.20 -5.19
CA VAL A 711 45.08 -3.41 -5.85
C VAL A 711 44.98 -3.60 -7.37
N SER A 712 44.97 -2.51 -8.13
CA SER A 712 45.01 -2.54 -9.59
C SER A 712 46.35 -2.01 -10.10
N GLU A 713 46.88 -2.61 -11.16
CA GLU A 713 47.98 -2.04 -11.95
C GLU A 713 47.37 -1.07 -12.98
N VAL A 714 47.84 0.19 -13.00
CA VAL A 714 47.38 1.24 -13.94
C VAL A 714 48.23 1.23 -15.19
#